data_AF-A0AA35SD36-F1
#
_entry.id   AF-A0AA35SD36-F1
#
_cell.length_a   1.000
_cell.length_b   1.000
_cell.length_c   1.000
_cell.angle_alpha   90.00
_cell.angle_beta   90.00
_cell.angle_gamma   90.00
#
_symmetry.space_group_name_H-M   'P 1'
#
loop_
_entity.id
_entity.type
_entity.pdbx_description
1 polymer ?
#
loop_
_entity_poly.entity_id
_entity_poly.type
_entity_poly.pdbx_seq_one_letter_code
_entity_poly.pdbx_strand_id
1 'polypeptide(L)'
;MAEEFLRDHPGLRPFVLSDVQLTGTRIGGGAYGKVEEVVVPVGAAAKTIYPILQEGDATTAGLPKAATQFVRECQLMSTLRHPNIVQFLGVAFFPGSRLPALVMERLLTSLHDLLAPDPSPPSGAVTPLSFFSMALKCSVLHNVACGLAYLHERSSPVIHRDLSARNVLLDSEMVAKIADLGVARIVPHVRAAATMTKGPGASVYMPPEAFAPSRSNIEKSKYDASIDVFSLGVVTIFAIGEVFPCDPLEHNYFDEKSGVLLGRTELQRRSHYMRNVNEQLRACGQLRGDHPLIRLIQQCLHNLPAKRPGIGEVLRLLDEAIAGFRDEGSERNKRELVRALQTQPRNQNLERVLRDLVTENAHLQSRVQTELAATQQQLRRKEEHLQATEREMQTLRQELTDRDREIARKDEESEREKQTHRQELKRKEVDLAETRQQLIQKDQETEREKQTLRQELIRKEVDLAKTQRQLTQKEEQFQTSEREKQIIQQQLTRKRTELTRNKAELTRKKAEVVRAEETIWREQQQIQEMRQRETELVLATDREIALLQQQLGEKSASYTCQVSGPGLTSATVNQPTHVLVQLTDSSGRPYSLPLNVTAQLELVSKATRTTTKWPNESRVSVAMTSPSQYEVSYTPVSRGQHKLHVQVNDREINGSPFTVTVYPDPRQLGHPVRTVTGLARPYGIAFNSHQEMIVSECLGHGVSIFDIRGQKIRTFGSCGDSPDQMEYPAGIATDDTDNIYVCSQHKLQKFTSSGELIICIGRRGSKEGEFYEPCGVTLYDNQVYVCDRDNHRIQVFDLDLNFVQSIGSHGKGRSQFNAPHDVKFDTAGNMYVAEYSNRESASNGHQWPIHTSIWSGRRGKTAWAIRSSYC
;
A
#
# COMPACT_ATOMS: atom_id res chain seq x y z
N MET A 1 -0.20 35.19 -13.45
CA MET A 1 -1.13 35.35 -12.32
C MET A 1 -2.60 35.15 -12.69
N ALA A 2 -3.33 36.08 -13.33
CA ALA A 2 -4.75 35.84 -13.67
C ALA A 2 -4.95 34.61 -14.59
N GLU A 3 -4.21 34.55 -15.71
CA GLU A 3 -4.25 33.38 -16.62
C GLU A 3 -3.69 32.08 -16.02
N GLU A 4 -2.87 32.19 -14.98
CA GLU A 4 -2.31 31.05 -14.27
C GLU A 4 -3.36 30.44 -13.32
N PHE A 5 -4.03 31.29 -12.54
CA PHE A 5 -5.15 30.89 -11.70
C PHE A 5 -6.32 30.31 -12.52
N LEU A 6 -6.63 30.91 -13.68
CA LEU A 6 -7.67 30.42 -14.60
C LEU A 6 -7.26 29.15 -15.38
N ARG A 7 -5.98 28.80 -15.41
CA ARG A 7 -5.49 27.52 -15.93
C ARG A 7 -5.77 26.40 -14.94
N ASP A 8 -5.55 26.67 -13.65
CA ASP A 8 -5.82 25.72 -12.57
C ASP A 8 -7.31 25.59 -12.24
N HIS A 9 -8.11 26.63 -12.56
CA HIS A 9 -9.55 26.69 -12.31
C HIS A 9 -10.35 27.12 -13.55
N PRO A 10 -10.41 26.30 -14.61
CA PRO A 10 -11.02 26.67 -15.89
C PRO A 10 -12.53 26.95 -15.79
N GLY A 11 -13.23 26.35 -14.82
CA GLY A 11 -14.67 26.57 -14.60
C GLY A 11 -15.05 27.98 -14.16
N LEU A 12 -14.08 28.83 -13.79
CA LEU A 12 -14.33 30.24 -13.46
C LEU A 12 -14.24 31.17 -14.68
N ARG A 13 -13.68 30.73 -15.80
CA ARG A 13 -13.53 31.55 -17.02
C ARG A 13 -14.84 32.20 -17.49
N PRO A 14 -16.01 31.51 -17.48
CA PRO A 14 -17.28 32.12 -17.91
C PRO A 14 -17.77 33.27 -17.01
N PHE A 15 -17.24 33.37 -15.78
CA PHE A 15 -17.67 34.34 -14.79
C PHE A 15 -16.69 35.51 -14.63
N VAL A 16 -15.62 35.57 -15.43
CA VAL A 16 -14.64 36.66 -15.36
C VAL A 16 -15.24 37.93 -15.92
N LEU A 17 -15.26 38.99 -15.11
CA LEU A 17 -15.70 40.32 -15.50
C LEU A 17 -14.50 41.13 -16.00
N SER A 18 -14.63 41.74 -17.18
CA SER A 18 -13.70 42.77 -17.65
C SER A 18 -14.07 44.14 -17.07
N ASP A 19 -13.08 45.05 -17.01
CA ASP A 19 -13.29 46.48 -16.72
C ASP A 19 -13.87 46.82 -15.33
N VAL A 20 -13.69 45.94 -14.34
CA VAL A 20 -14.06 46.21 -12.95
C VAL A 20 -13.00 47.08 -12.28
N GLN A 21 -13.41 48.24 -11.74
CA GLN A 21 -12.50 49.17 -11.03
C GLN A 21 -12.90 49.33 -9.58
N LEU A 22 -11.91 49.31 -8.66
CA LEU A 22 -12.14 49.60 -7.24
C LEU A 22 -12.34 51.10 -7.05
N THR A 23 -13.37 51.51 -6.30
CA THR A 23 -13.56 52.92 -5.92
C THR A 23 -12.68 53.33 -4.73
N GLY A 24 -12.12 52.36 -4.01
CA GLY A 24 -11.40 52.56 -2.75
C GLY A 24 -12.31 52.69 -1.52
N THR A 25 -13.64 52.71 -1.70
CA THR A 25 -14.60 52.74 -0.59
C THR A 25 -14.74 51.35 0.02
N ARG A 26 -14.41 51.21 1.31
CA ARG A 26 -14.60 49.95 2.03
C ARG A 26 -16.06 49.82 2.50
N ILE A 27 -16.77 48.81 2.00
CA ILE A 27 -18.18 48.50 2.37
C ILE A 27 -18.25 47.46 3.50
N GLY A 28 -17.20 46.68 3.71
CA GLY A 28 -17.18 45.73 4.83
C GLY A 28 -15.84 45.07 5.02
N GLY A 29 -15.76 44.21 6.03
CA GLY A 29 -14.61 43.34 6.22
C GLY A 29 -14.75 42.49 7.46
N GLY A 30 -14.08 41.34 7.44
CA GLY A 30 -14.01 40.39 8.54
C GLY A 30 -12.60 39.82 8.68
N ALA A 31 -12.47 38.75 9.47
CA ALA A 31 -11.18 38.08 9.70
C ALA A 31 -10.55 37.51 8.42
N TYR A 32 -11.36 37.18 7.41
CA TYR A 32 -10.91 36.48 6.20
C TYR A 32 -10.81 37.38 4.95
N GLY A 33 -11.22 38.65 5.02
CA GLY A 33 -11.21 39.52 3.84
C GLY A 33 -11.80 40.91 4.03
N LYS A 34 -11.71 41.73 2.98
CA LYS A 34 -12.37 43.03 2.88
C LYS A 34 -13.37 43.06 1.71
N VAL A 35 -14.45 43.79 1.90
CA VAL A 35 -15.44 44.07 0.86
C VAL A 35 -15.30 45.52 0.47
N GLU A 36 -15.02 45.75 -0.79
CA GLU A 36 -14.81 47.07 -1.38
C GLU A 36 -15.84 47.30 -2.47
N GLU A 37 -16.20 48.56 -2.64
CA GLU A 37 -17.07 48.98 -3.71
C GLU A 37 -16.34 48.95 -5.05
N VAL A 38 -17.06 48.51 -6.09
CA VAL A 38 -16.54 48.46 -7.44
C VAL A 38 -17.49 49.08 -8.45
N VAL A 39 -16.88 49.67 -9.47
CA VAL A 39 -17.56 50.22 -10.63
C VAL A 39 -17.79 49.12 -11.64
N VAL A 40 -19.06 48.79 -11.85
CA VAL A 40 -19.59 47.99 -12.97
C VAL A 40 -20.95 48.60 -13.37
N PRO A 41 -21.54 48.27 -14.54
CA PRO A 41 -22.78 48.90 -15.03
C PRO A 41 -23.97 48.86 -14.05
N VAL A 42 -23.98 47.86 -13.17
CA VAL A 42 -24.96 47.69 -12.08
C VAL A 42 -24.18 47.71 -10.78
N GLY A 43 -24.16 48.82 -10.05
CA GLY A 43 -23.26 49.05 -8.91
C GLY A 43 -23.05 47.80 -8.03
N ALA A 44 -21.79 47.44 -7.77
CA ALA A 44 -21.42 46.15 -7.22
C ALA A 44 -20.42 46.26 -6.05
N ALA A 45 -20.29 45.17 -5.31
CA ALA A 45 -19.33 45.02 -4.23
C ALA A 45 -18.40 43.84 -4.54
N ALA A 46 -17.10 44.04 -4.36
CA ALA A 46 -16.09 43.01 -4.52
C ALA A 46 -15.53 42.59 -3.16
N LYS A 47 -15.69 41.30 -2.84
CA LYS A 47 -15.08 40.66 -1.67
C LYS A 47 -13.70 40.12 -2.07
N THR A 48 -12.65 40.68 -1.46
CA THR A 48 -11.27 40.21 -1.58
C THR A 48 -10.86 39.47 -0.32
N ILE A 49 -10.23 38.31 -0.48
CA ILE A 49 -9.71 37.51 0.65
C ILE A 49 -8.31 38.03 0.99
N TYR A 50 -8.02 38.26 2.28
CA TYR A 50 -6.68 38.67 2.71
C TYR A 50 -5.70 37.51 2.49
N PRO A 51 -4.54 37.71 1.83
CA PRO A 51 -3.55 36.64 1.65
C PRO A 51 -2.80 36.19 2.92
N ILE A 52 -3.27 36.51 4.13
CA ILE A 52 -2.51 36.32 5.37
C ILE A 52 -3.36 35.55 6.40
N LEU A 53 -3.09 34.25 6.50
CA LEU A 53 -3.09 33.55 7.79
C LEU A 53 -1.96 34.17 8.60
N GLN A 54 -2.29 34.99 9.59
CA GLN A 54 -1.29 35.70 10.38
C GLN A 54 -0.64 34.71 11.35
N GLU A 55 0.70 34.60 11.23
CA GLU A 55 1.67 34.05 12.18
C GLU A 55 1.73 32.51 12.33
N GLY A 56 2.39 31.88 11.36
CA GLY A 56 2.91 30.51 11.45
C GLY A 56 3.11 29.91 10.06
N ASP A 57 4.36 29.91 9.58
CA ASP A 57 4.82 29.36 8.31
C ASP A 57 4.25 30.00 7.02
N ALA A 58 5.04 30.91 6.46
CA ALA A 58 5.00 31.24 5.04
C ALA A 58 5.54 30.07 4.17
N THR A 59 4.98 28.87 4.35
CA THR A 59 5.09 27.78 3.38
C THR A 59 3.87 27.82 2.47
N THR A 60 4.08 27.47 1.21
CA THR A 60 3.16 27.54 0.05
C THR A 60 1.83 26.75 0.21
N ALA A 61 1.49 26.25 1.40
CA ALA A 61 0.35 25.38 1.70
C ALA A 61 -0.95 26.11 2.09
N GLY A 62 -0.89 27.39 2.51
CA GLY A 62 -2.09 28.16 2.90
C GLY A 62 -2.88 28.73 1.72
N LEU A 63 -2.17 29.19 0.67
CA LEU A 63 -2.77 29.78 -0.53
C LEU A 63 -3.68 28.79 -1.30
N PRO A 64 -3.31 27.51 -1.48
CA PRO A 64 -4.16 26.53 -2.16
C PRO A 64 -5.48 26.27 -1.43
N LYS A 65 -5.48 26.28 -0.08
CA LYS A 65 -6.71 26.10 0.72
C LYS A 65 -7.66 27.30 0.56
N ALA A 66 -7.14 28.52 0.65
CA ALA A 66 -7.92 29.74 0.45
C ALA A 66 -8.47 29.84 -0.99
N ALA A 67 -7.66 29.50 -1.99
CA ALA A 67 -8.08 29.41 -3.39
C ALA A 67 -9.20 28.38 -3.60
N THR A 68 -9.06 27.19 -3.00
CA THR A 68 -10.08 26.13 -3.09
C THR A 68 -11.40 26.56 -2.44
N GLN A 69 -11.34 27.22 -1.27
CA GLN A 69 -12.54 27.74 -0.59
C GLN A 69 -13.22 28.84 -1.42
N PHE A 70 -12.44 29.75 -1.98
CA PHE A 70 -12.93 30.80 -2.88
C PHE A 70 -13.61 30.23 -4.12
N VAL A 71 -12.98 29.28 -4.81
CA VAL A 71 -13.54 28.65 -6.03
C VAL A 71 -14.86 27.95 -5.70
N ARG A 72 -14.93 27.26 -4.55
CA ARG A 72 -16.17 26.63 -4.07
C ARG A 72 -17.27 27.64 -3.79
N GLU A 73 -16.95 28.76 -3.13
CA GLU A 73 -17.89 29.85 -2.88
C GLU A 73 -18.43 30.41 -4.20
N CYS A 74 -17.55 30.69 -5.17
CA CYS A 74 -17.95 31.15 -6.51
C CYS A 74 -18.86 30.16 -7.23
N GLN A 75 -18.48 28.88 -7.24
CA GLN A 75 -19.27 27.82 -7.88
C GLN A 75 -20.64 27.68 -7.22
N LEU A 76 -20.71 27.64 -5.89
CA LEU A 76 -21.98 27.56 -5.17
C LEU A 76 -22.85 28.77 -5.52
N MET A 77 -22.33 29.99 -5.36
CA MET A 77 -23.08 31.22 -5.62
C MET A 77 -23.52 31.34 -7.08
N SER A 78 -22.75 30.82 -8.04
CA SER A 78 -23.15 30.79 -9.46
C SER A 78 -24.47 30.04 -9.69
N THR A 79 -24.79 29.05 -8.84
CA THR A 79 -26.00 28.21 -8.94
C THR A 79 -27.21 28.74 -8.14
N LEU A 80 -27.05 29.82 -7.39
CA LEU A 80 -28.10 30.38 -6.54
C LEU A 80 -28.76 31.59 -7.21
N ARG A 81 -30.08 31.56 -7.30
CA ARG A 81 -30.92 32.67 -7.81
C ARG A 81 -32.18 32.74 -6.96
N HIS A 82 -32.25 33.75 -6.09
CA HIS A 82 -33.39 33.95 -5.20
C HIS A 82 -33.43 35.41 -4.72
N PRO A 83 -34.60 36.06 -4.57
CA PRO A 83 -34.70 37.45 -4.13
C PRO A 83 -34.08 37.72 -2.75
N ASN A 84 -33.99 36.70 -1.88
CA ASN A 84 -33.42 36.81 -0.54
C ASN A 84 -32.01 36.18 -0.38
N ILE A 85 -31.29 35.98 -1.49
CA ILE A 85 -29.88 35.57 -1.50
C ILE A 85 -29.09 36.60 -2.29
N VAL A 86 -27.92 37.01 -1.81
CA VAL A 86 -27.07 37.97 -2.51
C VAL A 86 -26.67 37.44 -3.88
N GLN A 87 -26.93 38.24 -4.91
CA GLN A 87 -26.70 37.88 -6.29
C GLN A 87 -25.21 37.96 -6.64
N PHE A 88 -24.65 36.82 -7.06
CA PHE A 88 -23.33 36.74 -7.67
C PHE A 88 -23.36 37.30 -9.10
N LEU A 89 -22.39 38.17 -9.41
CA LEU A 89 -22.24 38.81 -10.72
C LEU A 89 -21.05 38.23 -11.49
N GLY A 90 -19.95 37.90 -10.80
CA GLY A 90 -18.77 37.32 -11.43
C GLY A 90 -17.52 37.41 -10.55
N VAL A 91 -16.35 37.23 -11.18
CA VAL A 91 -15.04 37.36 -10.53
C VAL A 91 -14.20 38.41 -11.25
N ALA A 92 -13.45 39.21 -10.48
CA ALA A 92 -12.59 40.26 -11.02
C ALA A 92 -11.16 40.11 -10.52
N PHE A 93 -10.18 40.45 -11.35
CA PHE A 93 -8.76 40.44 -11.00
C PHE A 93 -8.27 41.87 -10.82
N PHE A 94 -7.80 42.20 -9.62
CA PHE A 94 -7.24 43.51 -9.31
C PHE A 94 -5.70 43.48 -9.26
N PRO A 95 -5.02 44.53 -9.75
CA PRO A 95 -3.57 44.64 -9.66
C PRO A 95 -3.06 44.49 -8.22
N GLY A 96 -2.01 43.69 -8.03
CA GLY A 96 -1.38 43.46 -6.71
C GLY A 96 -2.05 42.38 -5.84
N SER A 97 -3.22 41.85 -6.23
CA SER A 97 -3.84 40.70 -5.55
C SER A 97 -3.36 39.38 -6.13
N ARG A 98 -3.08 38.40 -5.27
CA ARG A 98 -2.74 37.01 -5.67
C ARG A 98 -3.97 36.14 -5.94
N LEU A 99 -5.15 36.54 -5.45
CA LEU A 99 -6.43 35.85 -5.64
C LEU A 99 -7.45 36.79 -6.31
N PRO A 100 -8.37 36.26 -7.13
CA PRO A 100 -9.49 37.04 -7.65
C PRO A 100 -10.44 37.49 -6.53
N ALA A 101 -11.22 38.52 -6.84
CA ALA A 101 -12.29 39.01 -5.99
C ALA A 101 -13.65 38.46 -6.44
N LEU A 102 -14.51 38.15 -5.48
CA LEU A 102 -15.90 37.76 -5.72
C LEU A 102 -16.75 39.02 -5.88
N VAL A 103 -17.34 39.23 -7.05
CA VAL A 103 -18.17 40.40 -7.36
C VAL A 103 -19.65 40.04 -7.22
N MET A 104 -20.35 40.81 -6.40
CA MET A 104 -21.75 40.62 -6.05
C MET A 104 -22.54 41.93 -6.20
N GLU A 105 -23.87 41.84 -6.22
CA GLU A 105 -24.71 43.03 -6.12
C GLU A 105 -24.37 43.83 -4.87
N ARG A 106 -24.39 45.16 -4.99
CA ARG A 106 -24.18 46.04 -3.85
C ARG A 106 -25.51 46.29 -3.14
N LEU A 107 -25.49 46.10 -1.83
CA LEU A 107 -26.65 46.34 -0.95
C LEU A 107 -26.44 47.60 -0.10
N LEU A 108 -27.54 48.17 0.39
CA LEU A 108 -27.57 49.48 1.05
C LEU A 108 -26.86 49.45 2.42
N THR A 109 -27.14 48.43 3.22
CA THR A 109 -26.54 48.26 4.56
C THR A 109 -26.63 46.80 5.03
N SER A 110 -25.96 46.47 6.13
CA SER A 110 -26.18 45.21 6.86
C SER A 110 -27.20 45.41 7.99
N LEU A 111 -27.91 44.34 8.36
CA LEU A 111 -28.81 44.36 9.52
C LEU A 111 -28.05 44.70 10.81
N HIS A 112 -26.80 44.23 10.92
CA HIS A 112 -25.89 44.60 12.00
C HIS A 112 -25.67 46.12 12.09
N ASP A 113 -25.30 46.77 10.99
CA ASP A 113 -24.98 48.19 11.00
C ASP A 113 -26.21 49.08 11.20
N LEU A 114 -27.39 48.62 10.76
CA LEU A 114 -28.66 49.29 11.01
C LEU A 114 -29.05 49.28 12.49
N LEU A 115 -28.75 48.19 13.20
CA LEU A 115 -29.08 47.99 14.61
C LEU A 115 -27.96 48.45 15.57
N ALA A 116 -26.79 48.80 15.05
CA ALA A 116 -25.68 49.25 15.85
C ALA A 116 -25.96 50.63 16.48
N PRO A 117 -25.66 50.83 17.78
CA PRO A 117 -25.81 52.12 18.42
C PRO A 117 -24.86 53.12 17.76
N ASP A 118 -25.38 54.29 17.39
CA ASP A 118 -24.57 55.41 16.90
C ASP A 118 -23.64 55.87 18.03
N PRO A 119 -22.30 55.83 17.87
CA PRO A 119 -21.37 56.18 18.94
C PRO A 119 -21.38 57.67 19.31
N SER A 120 -22.01 58.53 18.51
CA SER A 120 -22.12 59.96 18.80
C SER A 120 -23.27 60.63 18.02
N PRO A 121 -24.54 60.37 18.36
CA PRO A 121 -25.64 61.03 17.70
C PRO A 121 -25.59 62.53 18.06
N PRO A 122 -25.66 63.44 17.08
CA PRO A 122 -25.89 64.85 17.35
C PRO A 122 -27.15 64.99 18.22
N SER A 123 -27.14 65.82 19.26
CA SER A 123 -28.31 66.00 20.13
C SER A 123 -29.53 66.42 19.30
N GLY A 124 -30.56 65.55 19.24
CA GLY A 124 -31.76 65.76 18.44
C GLY A 124 -31.73 65.19 17.00
N ALA A 125 -30.66 64.50 16.60
CA ALA A 125 -30.61 63.80 15.31
C ALA A 125 -31.50 62.54 15.34
N VAL A 126 -32.33 62.41 14.31
CA VAL A 126 -33.15 61.21 14.10
C VAL A 126 -32.25 60.10 13.57
N THR A 127 -32.14 58.99 14.29
CA THR A 127 -31.32 57.84 13.86
C THR A 127 -32.10 56.97 12.88
N PRO A 128 -31.45 56.27 11.93
CA PRO A 128 -32.13 55.32 11.05
C PRO A 128 -32.98 54.31 11.84
N LEU A 129 -32.49 53.85 12.99
CA LEU A 129 -33.18 52.89 13.85
C LEU A 129 -34.59 53.35 14.26
N SER A 130 -34.83 54.65 14.47
CA SER A 130 -36.16 55.15 14.87
C SER A 130 -37.23 54.96 13.79
N PHE A 131 -36.84 54.80 12.53
CA PHE A 131 -37.74 54.51 11.43
C PHE A 131 -37.85 53.00 11.11
N PHE A 132 -37.06 52.15 11.77
CA PHE A 132 -37.09 50.71 11.56
C PHE A 132 -38.19 50.06 12.39
N SER A 133 -39.44 50.24 11.93
CA SER A 133 -40.63 49.80 12.65
C SER A 133 -40.68 48.28 12.85
N MET A 134 -41.52 47.83 13.79
CA MET A 134 -41.70 46.41 14.08
C MET A 134 -42.17 45.61 12.85
N ALA A 135 -42.99 46.22 11.99
CA ALA A 135 -43.42 45.61 10.73
C ALA A 135 -42.25 45.40 9.75
N LEU A 136 -41.34 46.38 9.63
CA LEU A 136 -40.14 46.26 8.80
C LEU A 136 -39.17 45.21 9.36
N LYS A 137 -38.97 45.16 10.68
CA LYS A 137 -38.18 44.10 11.34
C LYS A 137 -38.72 42.71 11.03
N CYS A 138 -40.03 42.52 11.13
CA CYS A 138 -40.70 41.26 10.83
C CYS A 138 -40.58 40.89 9.35
N SER A 139 -40.70 41.86 8.43
CA SER A 139 -40.52 41.66 7.00
C SER A 139 -39.09 41.21 6.66
N VAL A 140 -38.08 41.83 7.26
CA VAL A 140 -36.67 41.43 7.13
C VAL A 140 -36.46 40.00 7.63
N LEU A 141 -37.02 39.64 8.78
CA LEU A 141 -36.89 38.28 9.32
C LEU A 141 -37.59 37.23 8.45
N HIS A 142 -38.76 37.57 7.90
CA HIS A 142 -39.48 36.73 6.95
C HIS A 142 -38.64 36.50 5.68
N ASN A 143 -38.04 37.56 5.12
CA ASN A 143 -37.12 37.47 3.99
C ASN A 143 -35.91 36.55 4.26
N VAL A 144 -35.29 36.64 5.45
CA VAL A 144 -34.20 35.74 5.84
C VAL A 144 -34.70 34.29 5.92
N ALA A 145 -35.88 34.05 6.50
CA ALA A 145 -36.46 32.72 6.55
C ALA A 145 -36.75 32.15 5.14
N CYS A 146 -37.24 32.97 4.20
CA CYS A 146 -37.43 32.58 2.79
C CYS A 146 -36.10 32.22 2.12
N GLY A 147 -35.05 33.01 2.36
CA GLY A 147 -33.71 32.72 1.85
C GLY A 147 -33.16 31.39 2.38
N LEU A 148 -33.33 31.11 3.67
CA LEU A 148 -32.92 29.83 4.25
C LEU A 148 -33.74 28.65 3.74
N ALA A 149 -35.05 28.80 3.58
CA ALA A 149 -35.90 27.77 2.99
C ALA A 149 -35.44 27.42 1.57
N TYR A 150 -35.16 28.43 0.75
CA TYR A 150 -34.58 28.24 -0.57
C TYR A 150 -33.24 27.51 -0.56
N LEU A 151 -32.39 27.70 0.46
CA LEU A 151 -31.11 26.99 0.57
C LEU A 151 -31.29 25.54 1.06
N HIS A 152 -32.17 25.31 2.03
CA HIS A 152 -32.35 24.02 2.69
C HIS A 152 -33.25 23.05 1.93
N GLU A 153 -34.23 23.53 1.17
CA GLU A 153 -35.22 22.70 0.47
C GLU A 153 -34.76 22.24 -0.92
N ARG A 154 -33.51 22.55 -1.30
CA ARG A 154 -32.90 22.08 -2.54
C ARG A 154 -32.72 20.57 -2.53
N SER A 155 -32.66 19.95 -3.71
CA SER A 155 -32.24 18.56 -3.91
C SER A 155 -30.81 18.26 -3.42
N SER A 156 -30.04 19.29 -3.08
CA SER A 156 -28.80 19.17 -2.32
C SER A 156 -28.78 20.33 -1.34
N PRO A 157 -29.27 20.14 -0.10
CA PRO A 157 -29.40 21.21 0.88
C PRO A 157 -28.08 21.94 1.10
N VAL A 158 -28.15 23.28 1.10
CA VAL A 158 -27.02 24.17 1.36
C VAL A 158 -27.16 24.72 2.77
N ILE A 159 -26.29 24.31 3.70
CA ILE A 159 -26.29 24.83 5.07
C ILE A 159 -25.32 26.00 5.15
N HIS A 160 -25.78 27.16 5.63
CA HIS A 160 -25.01 28.40 5.66
C HIS A 160 -23.89 28.40 6.70
N ARG A 161 -24.20 28.00 7.95
CA ARG A 161 -23.26 27.83 9.07
C ARG A 161 -22.59 29.09 9.63
N ASP A 162 -22.93 30.26 9.12
CA ASP A 162 -22.46 31.56 9.64
C ASP A 162 -23.54 32.63 9.45
N LEU A 163 -24.79 32.24 9.65
CA LEU A 163 -25.90 33.18 9.58
C LEU A 163 -25.79 34.13 10.77
N SER A 164 -25.58 35.41 10.49
CA SER A 164 -25.47 36.47 11.50
C SER A 164 -26.07 37.76 10.95
N ALA A 165 -26.31 38.74 11.82
CA ALA A 165 -26.84 40.05 11.39
C ALA A 165 -25.89 40.80 10.43
N ARG A 166 -24.58 40.47 10.42
CA ARG A 166 -23.61 41.03 9.47
C ARG A 166 -23.76 40.44 8.07
N ASN A 167 -24.21 39.19 8.01
CA ASN A 167 -24.42 38.42 6.78
C ASN A 167 -25.88 38.51 6.29
N VAL A 168 -26.72 39.33 6.95
CA VAL A 168 -28.03 39.73 6.44
C VAL A 168 -27.90 41.15 5.92
N LEU A 169 -28.00 41.32 4.62
CA LEU A 169 -27.85 42.59 3.93
C LEU A 169 -29.21 43.09 3.42
N LEU A 170 -29.39 44.40 3.34
CA LEU A 170 -30.66 45.05 2.97
C LEU A 170 -30.47 45.86 1.69
N ASP A 171 -31.38 45.71 0.72
CA ASP A 171 -31.41 46.57 -0.47
C ASP A 171 -32.15 47.90 -0.22
N SER A 172 -32.30 48.72 -1.25
CA SER A 172 -33.03 50.00 -1.18
C SER A 172 -34.53 49.84 -0.92
N GLU A 173 -35.08 48.65 -1.16
CA GLU A 173 -36.47 48.31 -0.86
C GLU A 173 -36.62 47.68 0.53
N MET A 174 -35.53 47.61 1.29
CA MET A 174 -35.42 46.96 2.61
C MET A 174 -35.72 45.46 2.56
N VAL A 175 -35.55 44.85 1.39
CA VAL A 175 -35.62 43.40 1.23
C VAL A 175 -34.31 42.80 1.76
N ALA A 176 -34.44 41.81 2.64
CA ALA A 176 -33.28 41.15 3.22
C ALA A 176 -32.73 40.06 2.30
N LYS A 177 -31.41 40.05 2.16
CA LYS A 177 -30.65 39.07 1.39
C LYS A 177 -29.54 38.46 2.23
N ILE A 178 -29.43 37.14 2.20
CA ILE A 178 -28.38 36.40 2.92
C ILE A 178 -27.09 36.42 2.10
N ALA A 179 -25.99 36.78 2.76
CA ALA A 179 -24.65 36.97 2.22
C ALA A 179 -23.62 36.04 2.87
N ASP A 180 -22.41 35.96 2.30
CA ASP A 180 -21.26 35.22 2.84
C ASP A 180 -21.46 33.69 3.01
N LEU A 181 -21.44 32.99 1.86
CA LEU A 181 -21.51 31.52 1.80
C LEU A 181 -20.12 30.86 1.84
N GLY A 182 -19.07 31.58 2.25
CA GLY A 182 -17.68 31.08 2.21
C GLY A 182 -17.41 29.86 3.09
N VAL A 183 -18.26 29.60 4.09
CA VAL A 183 -18.19 28.41 4.96
C VAL A 183 -19.37 27.44 4.79
N ALA A 184 -20.25 27.73 3.83
CA ALA A 184 -21.44 26.94 3.53
C ALA A 184 -21.09 25.56 2.96
N ARG A 185 -21.96 24.57 3.14
CA ARG A 185 -21.75 23.21 2.62
C ARG A 185 -23.00 22.63 1.96
N ILE A 186 -22.76 21.94 0.84
CA ILE A 186 -23.76 21.13 0.13
C ILE A 186 -23.80 19.74 0.78
N VAL A 187 -24.98 19.27 1.18
CA VAL A 187 -25.19 17.93 1.74
C VAL A 187 -25.74 17.00 0.65
N PRO A 188 -25.00 15.97 0.20
CA PRO A 188 -25.54 14.98 -0.74
C PRO A 188 -26.60 14.10 -0.07
N HIS A 189 -27.70 13.80 -0.77
CA HIS A 189 -28.84 13.00 -0.26
C HIS A 189 -28.49 11.56 0.19
N VAL A 190 -27.28 11.06 -0.07
CA VAL A 190 -26.86 9.70 0.27
C VAL A 190 -26.10 9.69 1.60
N ARG A 191 -26.80 9.43 2.72
CA ARG A 191 -26.30 8.92 4.04
C ARG A 191 -24.85 9.26 4.48
N ALA A 192 -24.32 10.42 4.13
CA ALA A 192 -22.95 10.83 4.43
C ALA A 192 -22.97 12.05 5.35
N ALA A 193 -23.46 11.85 6.58
CA ALA A 193 -23.18 12.76 7.69
C ALA A 193 -21.75 12.52 8.22
N ALA A 194 -20.74 12.59 7.35
CA ALA A 194 -19.36 12.29 7.68
C ALA A 194 -18.47 13.54 7.56
N THR A 195 -17.83 13.88 8.70
CA THR A 195 -16.71 14.83 8.87
C THR A 195 -16.97 16.29 8.51
N MET A 196 -17.45 17.06 9.49
CA MET A 196 -17.44 18.53 9.44
C MET A 196 -16.46 19.11 10.46
N THR A 197 -15.70 20.11 10.02
CA THR A 197 -14.64 20.79 10.78
C THR A 197 -15.25 21.59 11.93
N LYS A 198 -14.57 21.62 13.09
CA LYS A 198 -14.99 22.34 14.31
C LYS A 198 -15.37 23.80 14.03
N GLY A 199 -16.57 24.18 14.50
CA GLY A 199 -17.09 25.53 14.69
C GLY A 199 -16.64 26.65 13.73
N PRO A 200 -16.92 26.59 12.42
CA PRO A 200 -16.90 27.79 11.60
C PRO A 200 -18.13 28.64 11.92
N GLY A 201 -17.94 29.95 12.07
CA GLY A 201 -18.98 30.95 12.32
C GLY A 201 -18.77 31.77 13.59
N ALA A 202 -19.45 32.91 13.71
CA ALA A 202 -19.35 33.78 14.89
C ALA A 202 -19.91 33.07 16.15
N SER A 203 -19.07 32.94 17.20
CA SER A 203 -19.36 32.12 18.40
C SER A 203 -20.71 32.41 19.07
N VAL A 204 -21.15 33.66 19.01
CA VAL A 204 -22.40 34.16 19.62
C VAL A 204 -23.67 33.65 18.90
N TYR A 205 -23.58 33.28 17.62
CA TYR A 205 -24.71 32.83 16.80
C TYR A 205 -24.79 31.30 16.70
N MET A 206 -23.82 30.59 17.27
CA MET A 206 -23.67 29.15 17.12
C MET A 206 -24.39 28.37 18.23
N PRO A 207 -25.06 27.26 17.90
CA PRO A 207 -25.73 26.44 18.90
C PRO A 207 -24.74 25.63 19.75
N PRO A 208 -25.13 25.14 20.94
CA PRO A 208 -24.23 24.43 21.86
C PRO A 208 -23.54 23.20 21.25
N GLU A 209 -24.23 22.44 20.39
CA GLU A 209 -23.67 21.27 19.72
C GLU A 209 -22.55 21.61 18.72
N ALA A 210 -22.41 22.87 18.31
CA ALA A 210 -21.28 23.33 17.51
C ALA A 210 -19.94 23.26 18.26
N PHE A 211 -19.98 23.27 19.60
CA PHE A 211 -18.82 23.33 20.49
C PHE A 211 -18.52 22.02 21.24
N ALA A 212 -19.33 20.97 21.06
CA ALA A 212 -19.16 19.71 21.77
C ALA A 212 -17.89 18.94 21.32
N PRO A 213 -17.01 18.49 22.23
CA PRO A 213 -15.86 17.67 21.87
C PRO A 213 -16.33 16.28 21.39
N SER A 214 -15.86 15.86 20.20
CA SER A 214 -16.15 14.55 19.60
C SER A 214 -15.69 13.42 20.53
N ARG A 215 -16.60 12.88 21.34
CA ARG A 215 -16.35 11.70 22.18
C ARG A 215 -16.62 10.48 21.33
N SER A 216 -15.56 9.77 20.95
CA SER A 216 -15.53 8.54 20.13
C SER A 216 -15.65 8.72 18.59
N ASN A 217 -14.91 7.89 17.85
CA ASN A 217 -14.86 7.89 16.38
C ASN A 217 -16.13 7.33 15.70
N ILE A 218 -17.23 7.12 16.45
CA ILE A 218 -18.46 6.49 15.96
C ILE A 218 -19.66 7.46 15.94
N GLU A 219 -19.58 8.62 16.59
CA GLU A 219 -20.57 9.70 16.41
C GLU A 219 -19.86 11.02 16.14
N LYS A 220 -19.34 11.18 14.92
CA LYS A 220 -18.95 12.50 14.41
C LYS A 220 -20.22 13.34 14.24
N SER A 221 -20.24 14.52 14.86
CA SER A 221 -21.38 15.45 14.94
C SER A 221 -22.21 15.51 13.64
N LYS A 222 -23.45 15.02 13.71
CA LYS A 222 -24.46 15.23 12.66
C LYS A 222 -24.85 16.70 12.69
N TYR A 223 -24.32 17.49 11.77
CA TYR A 223 -24.76 18.85 11.54
C TYR A 223 -25.81 18.85 10.44
N ASP A 224 -27.00 19.34 10.75
CA ASP A 224 -28.12 19.48 9.82
C ASP A 224 -28.53 20.95 9.70
N ALA A 225 -29.57 21.21 8.90
CA ALA A 225 -30.15 22.54 8.70
C ALA A 225 -30.56 23.26 10.00
N SER A 226 -30.69 22.55 11.13
CA SER A 226 -31.15 23.10 12.40
C SER A 226 -30.15 24.08 13.05
N ILE A 227 -28.90 24.12 12.59
CA ILE A 227 -27.91 25.12 13.04
C ILE A 227 -28.29 26.51 12.56
N ASP A 228 -28.63 26.63 11.28
CA ASP A 228 -29.07 27.91 10.71
C ASP A 228 -30.40 28.36 11.34
N VAL A 229 -31.27 27.40 11.70
CA VAL A 229 -32.52 27.68 12.46
C VAL A 229 -32.21 28.27 13.84
N PHE A 230 -31.19 27.74 14.53
CA PHE A 230 -30.75 28.31 15.80
C PHE A 230 -30.20 29.72 15.61
N SER A 231 -29.32 29.91 14.63
CA SER A 231 -28.74 31.21 14.30
C SER A 231 -29.82 32.22 13.89
N LEU A 232 -30.87 31.81 13.17
CA LEU A 232 -32.04 32.64 12.86
C LEU A 232 -32.78 33.06 14.14
N GLY A 233 -32.90 32.18 15.13
CA GLY A 233 -33.44 32.52 16.45
C GLY A 233 -32.65 33.63 17.14
N VAL A 234 -31.31 33.58 17.06
CA VAL A 234 -30.42 34.62 17.60
C VAL A 234 -30.55 35.92 16.81
N VAL A 235 -30.61 35.86 15.47
CA VAL A 235 -30.84 37.04 14.60
C VAL A 235 -32.21 37.67 14.88
N THR A 236 -33.23 36.86 15.16
CA THR A 236 -34.58 37.33 15.52
C THR A 236 -34.58 38.07 16.84
N ILE A 237 -33.91 37.51 17.85
CA ILE A 237 -33.68 38.20 19.14
C ILE A 237 -33.01 39.55 18.89
N PHE A 238 -31.99 39.58 18.05
CA PHE A 238 -31.21 40.79 17.80
C PHE A 238 -32.02 41.86 17.06
N ALA A 239 -32.75 41.48 16.02
CA ALA A 239 -33.58 42.39 15.23
C ALA A 239 -34.75 42.99 16.04
N ILE A 240 -35.40 42.18 16.87
CA ILE A 240 -36.57 42.62 17.64
C ILE A 240 -36.15 43.30 18.94
N GLY A 241 -35.17 42.73 19.65
CA GLY A 241 -34.72 43.20 20.96
C GLY A 241 -33.74 44.38 20.91
N GLU A 242 -33.22 44.76 19.74
CA GLU A 242 -32.30 45.90 19.49
C GLU A 242 -31.03 45.91 20.37
N VAL A 243 -30.68 44.78 20.99
CA VAL A 243 -29.53 44.68 21.89
C VAL A 243 -28.63 43.55 21.44
N PHE A 244 -27.35 43.88 21.21
CA PHE A 244 -26.35 42.91 20.80
C PHE A 244 -26.11 41.88 21.91
N PRO A 245 -26.12 40.58 21.58
CA PRO A 245 -25.69 39.57 22.51
C PRO A 245 -24.17 39.69 22.78
N CYS A 246 -23.79 39.94 24.04
CA CYS A 246 -22.37 39.96 24.47
C CYS A 246 -21.68 38.61 24.25
N ASP A 247 -20.35 38.64 24.06
CA ASP A 247 -19.53 37.44 23.86
C ASP A 247 -19.75 36.43 25.01
N PRO A 248 -19.94 35.12 24.73
CA PRO A 248 -20.05 34.08 25.76
C PRO A 248 -18.88 34.07 26.76
N LEU A 249 -17.74 34.68 26.44
CA LEU A 249 -16.56 34.79 27.30
C LEU A 249 -16.59 35.98 28.29
N GLU A 250 -17.43 37.00 28.09
CA GLU A 250 -17.42 38.24 28.89
C GLU A 250 -18.31 38.21 30.14
N HIS A 251 -19.17 37.19 30.31
CA HIS A 251 -20.03 37.06 31.49
C HIS A 251 -19.66 35.86 32.34
N ASN A 252 -18.46 35.93 32.90
CA ASN A 252 -18.20 35.21 34.13
C ASN A 252 -18.72 36.03 35.32
N TYR A 253 -19.43 35.40 36.24
CA TYR A 253 -19.73 36.02 37.53
C TYR A 253 -18.84 35.40 38.60
N PHE A 254 -18.43 36.23 39.55
CA PHE A 254 -17.63 35.79 40.69
C PHE A 254 -18.60 35.21 41.74
N ASP A 255 -18.47 33.93 42.03
CA ASP A 255 -19.24 33.33 43.12
C ASP A 255 -18.51 33.59 44.45
N GLU A 256 -19.03 34.53 45.24
CA GLU A 256 -18.44 34.96 46.51
C GLU A 256 -18.30 33.83 47.53
N LYS A 257 -19.06 32.72 47.39
CA LYS A 257 -18.97 31.57 48.28
C LYS A 257 -17.87 30.58 47.90
N SER A 258 -17.56 30.43 46.62
CA SER A 258 -16.57 29.48 46.12
C SER A 258 -15.25 30.12 45.69
N GLY A 259 -15.23 31.45 45.49
CA GLY A 259 -14.05 32.19 45.05
C GLY A 259 -13.65 31.90 43.59
N VAL A 260 -14.54 31.26 42.81
CA VAL A 260 -14.28 30.84 41.43
C VAL A 260 -15.10 31.69 40.46
N LEU A 261 -14.46 32.07 39.36
CA LEU A 261 -15.04 32.78 38.23
C LEU A 261 -15.84 31.78 37.37
N LEU A 262 -17.18 31.81 37.45
CA LEU A 262 -18.07 30.85 36.77
C LEU A 262 -18.76 31.50 35.55
N GLY A 263 -18.70 30.84 34.39
CA GLY A 263 -19.39 31.29 33.18
C GLY A 263 -20.91 31.13 33.30
N ARG A 264 -21.70 32.14 32.88
CA ARG A 264 -23.16 31.99 32.77
C ARG A 264 -23.50 30.83 31.83
N THR A 265 -24.47 30.00 32.22
CA THR A 265 -24.99 28.95 31.33
C THR A 265 -25.69 29.57 30.12
N GLU A 266 -25.65 28.91 28.97
CA GLU A 266 -26.34 29.35 27.74
C GLU A 266 -27.85 29.60 27.95
N LEU A 267 -28.47 28.84 28.87
CA LEU A 267 -29.87 29.03 29.29
C LEU A 267 -30.09 30.40 29.99
N GLN A 268 -29.12 30.86 30.80
CA GLN A 268 -29.19 32.16 31.47
C GLN A 268 -28.97 33.33 30.51
N ARG A 269 -28.18 33.15 29.44
CA ARG A 269 -28.00 34.16 28.38
C ARG A 269 -29.30 34.37 27.59
N ARG A 270 -29.97 33.28 27.18
CA ARG A 270 -31.24 33.35 26.44
C ARG A 270 -32.35 34.06 27.22
N SER A 271 -32.44 33.79 28.52
CA SER A 271 -33.39 34.48 29.42
C SER A 271 -33.11 35.99 29.57
N HIS A 272 -31.89 36.45 29.30
CA HIS A 272 -31.55 37.87 29.31
C HIS A 272 -32.06 38.56 28.05
N TYR A 273 -31.76 38.04 26.86
CA TYR A 273 -32.15 38.69 25.60
C TYR A 273 -33.66 38.64 25.34
N MET A 274 -34.32 37.58 25.80
CA MET A 274 -35.79 37.46 25.73
C MET A 274 -36.53 38.57 26.49
N ARG A 275 -35.90 39.21 27.49
CA ARG A 275 -36.50 40.35 28.20
C ARG A 275 -36.67 41.57 27.29
N ASN A 276 -35.65 41.90 26.52
CA ASN A 276 -35.68 43.06 25.62
C ASN A 276 -36.67 42.85 24.47
N VAL A 277 -36.76 41.61 23.95
CA VAL A 277 -37.81 41.23 22.99
C VAL A 277 -39.20 41.46 23.57
N ASN A 278 -39.43 41.04 24.83
CA ASN A 278 -40.71 41.26 25.51
C ASN A 278 -41.01 42.75 25.72
N GLU A 279 -40.00 43.56 26.07
CA GLU A 279 -40.15 45.01 26.23
C GLU A 279 -40.51 45.70 24.92
N GLN A 280 -39.86 45.34 23.82
CA GLN A 280 -40.14 45.89 22.49
C GLN A 280 -41.55 45.50 21.99
N LEU A 281 -41.98 44.26 22.23
CA LEU A 281 -43.35 43.81 21.94
C LEU A 281 -44.41 44.50 22.82
N ARG A 282 -44.07 44.86 24.07
CA ARG A 282 -44.94 45.69 24.92
C ARG A 282 -45.02 47.12 24.40
N ALA A 283 -43.87 47.70 24.03
CA ALA A 283 -43.77 49.07 23.54
C ALA A 283 -44.60 49.30 22.27
N CYS A 284 -44.68 48.30 21.38
CA CYS A 284 -45.54 48.35 20.19
C CYS A 284 -47.00 47.88 20.45
N GLY A 285 -47.39 47.63 21.70
CA GLY A 285 -48.77 47.28 22.09
C GLY A 285 -49.24 45.86 21.73
N GLN A 286 -48.32 44.98 21.30
CA GLN A 286 -48.64 43.64 20.78
C GLN A 286 -48.54 42.52 21.83
N LEU A 287 -47.88 42.76 22.96
CA LEU A 287 -47.76 41.75 24.02
C LEU A 287 -49.04 41.66 24.89
N ARG A 288 -50.00 40.81 24.50
CA ARG A 288 -51.23 40.49 25.27
C ARG A 288 -51.19 39.08 25.89
N GLY A 289 -50.04 38.64 26.39
CA GLY A 289 -49.82 37.28 26.92
C GLY A 289 -48.76 36.51 26.15
N ASP A 290 -49.01 35.23 25.86
CA ASP A 290 -48.05 34.34 25.17
C ASP A 290 -48.02 34.59 23.64
N HIS A 291 -47.14 35.48 23.21
CA HIS A 291 -47.05 35.92 21.81
C HIS A 291 -46.45 34.81 20.91
N PRO A 292 -47.03 34.53 19.72
CA PRO A 292 -46.53 33.50 18.81
C PRO A 292 -45.05 33.65 18.43
N LEU A 293 -44.58 34.89 18.23
CA LEU A 293 -43.17 35.19 17.95
C LEU A 293 -42.23 34.76 19.10
N ILE A 294 -42.64 34.90 20.35
CA ILE A 294 -41.84 34.47 21.52
C ILE A 294 -41.69 32.95 21.52
N ARG A 295 -42.80 32.23 21.27
CA ARG A 295 -42.79 30.77 21.18
C ARG A 295 -41.90 30.28 20.04
N LEU A 296 -41.98 30.93 18.88
CA LEU A 296 -41.11 30.60 17.74
C LEU A 296 -39.63 30.78 18.09
N ILE A 297 -39.25 31.91 18.69
CA ILE A 297 -37.86 32.15 19.12
C ILE A 297 -37.38 31.06 20.08
N GLN A 298 -38.21 30.68 21.06
CA GLN A 298 -37.88 29.62 22.02
C GLN A 298 -37.71 28.25 21.36
N GLN A 299 -38.52 27.93 20.35
CA GLN A 299 -38.41 26.69 19.59
C GLN A 299 -37.15 26.65 18.73
N CYS A 300 -36.82 27.76 18.03
CA CYS A 300 -35.58 27.87 17.25
C CYS A 300 -34.33 27.76 18.13
N LEU A 301 -34.37 28.29 19.35
CA LEU A 301 -33.26 28.28 20.30
C LEU A 301 -33.20 27.03 21.19
N HIS A 302 -33.83 25.93 20.80
CA HIS A 302 -33.79 24.70 21.59
C HIS A 302 -32.36 24.07 21.58
N ASN A 303 -31.88 23.55 22.73
CA ASN A 303 -30.53 22.95 22.84
C ASN A 303 -30.36 21.65 22.05
N LEU A 304 -31.43 20.89 21.89
CA LEU A 304 -31.46 19.68 21.07
C LEU A 304 -31.85 20.03 19.61
N PRO A 305 -30.99 19.74 18.61
CA PRO A 305 -31.26 19.95 17.18
C PRO A 305 -32.63 19.41 16.74
N ALA A 306 -32.94 18.17 17.12
CA ALA A 306 -34.17 17.47 16.72
C ALA A 306 -35.48 18.08 17.25
N LYS A 307 -35.40 19.02 18.20
CA LYS A 307 -36.57 19.74 18.72
C LYS A 307 -36.74 21.12 18.10
N ARG A 308 -35.80 21.57 17.25
CA ARG A 308 -35.97 22.80 16.49
C ARG A 308 -36.89 22.52 15.30
N PRO A 309 -37.80 23.44 14.95
CA PRO A 309 -38.65 23.29 13.77
C PRO A 309 -37.80 23.29 12.49
N GLY A 310 -38.27 22.59 11.46
CA GLY A 310 -37.72 22.73 10.11
C GLY A 310 -38.00 24.14 9.57
N ILE A 311 -37.19 24.61 8.61
CA ILE A 311 -37.29 25.99 8.13
C ILE A 311 -38.65 26.33 7.47
N GLY A 312 -39.29 25.36 6.80
CA GLY A 312 -40.64 25.55 6.27
C GLY A 312 -41.71 25.73 7.37
N GLU A 313 -41.53 25.06 8.52
CA GLU A 313 -42.41 25.25 9.68
C GLU A 313 -42.10 26.59 10.39
N VAL A 314 -40.84 27.01 10.43
CA VAL A 314 -40.46 28.35 10.90
C VAL A 314 -41.14 29.43 10.06
N LEU A 315 -41.16 29.30 8.74
CA LEU A 315 -41.86 30.24 7.86
C LEU A 315 -43.36 30.33 8.18
N ARG A 316 -44.03 29.17 8.29
CA ARG A 316 -45.46 29.11 8.64
C ARG A 316 -45.75 29.79 9.99
N LEU A 317 -44.96 29.46 11.02
CA LEU A 317 -45.11 30.03 12.36
C LEU A 317 -44.76 31.52 12.40
N LEU A 318 -43.80 31.96 11.60
CA LEU A 318 -43.42 33.36 11.48
C LEU A 318 -44.54 34.15 10.81
N ASP A 319 -45.14 33.63 9.72
CA ASP A 319 -46.28 34.26 9.04
C ASP A 319 -47.48 34.45 9.98
N GLU A 320 -47.79 33.43 10.78
CA GLU A 320 -48.81 33.52 11.82
C GLU A 320 -48.47 34.57 12.89
N ALA A 321 -47.19 34.63 13.30
CA ALA A 321 -46.72 35.58 14.28
C ALA A 321 -46.74 37.02 13.76
N ILE A 322 -46.45 37.24 12.47
CA ILE A 322 -46.31 38.57 11.88
C ILE A 322 -47.63 39.14 11.33
N ALA A 323 -48.66 38.30 11.13
CA ALA A 323 -49.97 38.69 10.58
C ALA A 323 -50.65 39.84 11.36
N GLY A 324 -50.34 39.99 12.65
CA GLY A 324 -50.85 41.06 13.52
C GLY A 324 -50.14 42.41 13.39
N PHE A 325 -48.98 42.48 12.73
CA PHE A 325 -48.21 43.71 12.54
C PHE A 325 -48.58 44.40 11.22
N ARG A 326 -49.83 44.90 11.13
CA ARG A 326 -50.22 45.81 10.05
C ARG A 326 -49.93 47.25 10.49
N ASP A 327 -48.98 47.88 9.84
CA ASP A 327 -48.49 49.21 10.22
C ASP A 327 -48.95 50.26 9.18
N GLU A 328 -50.00 51.02 9.52
CA GLU A 328 -50.46 52.20 8.77
C GLU A 328 -49.38 53.30 8.88
N GLY A 329 -48.39 53.23 8.00
CA GLY A 329 -47.20 54.08 8.07
C GLY A 329 -45.91 53.38 7.68
N SER A 330 -45.93 52.04 7.51
CA SER A 330 -44.76 51.23 7.12
C SER A 330 -44.05 51.77 5.87
N GLU A 331 -44.81 52.18 4.87
CA GLU A 331 -44.27 52.72 3.62
C GLU A 331 -43.60 54.10 3.82
N ARG A 332 -44.13 54.93 4.72
CA ARG A 332 -43.51 56.20 5.11
C ARG A 332 -42.24 55.96 5.92
N ASN A 333 -42.30 55.07 6.90
CA ASN A 333 -41.17 54.67 7.73
C ASN A 333 -40.04 54.08 6.87
N LYS A 334 -40.37 53.23 5.90
CA LYS A 334 -39.45 52.70 4.91
C LYS A 334 -38.77 53.82 4.11
N ARG A 335 -39.53 54.78 3.57
CA ARG A 335 -38.97 55.90 2.80
C ARG A 335 -38.05 56.78 3.63
N GLU A 336 -38.44 57.14 4.85
CA GLU A 336 -37.60 57.96 5.73
C GLU A 336 -36.35 57.19 6.19
N LEU A 337 -36.46 55.88 6.43
CA LEU A 337 -35.34 55.01 6.74
C LEU A 337 -34.32 54.95 5.60
N VAL A 338 -34.79 54.70 4.37
CA VAL A 338 -33.93 54.68 3.17
C VAL A 338 -33.27 56.04 2.96
N ARG A 339 -34.01 57.14 3.11
CA ARG A 339 -33.47 58.51 3.03
C ARG A 339 -32.37 58.73 4.07
N ALA A 340 -32.62 58.36 5.33
CA ALA A 340 -31.64 58.50 6.41
C ALA A 340 -30.36 57.69 6.12
N LEU A 341 -30.48 56.46 5.61
CA LEU A 341 -29.34 55.62 5.23
C LEU A 341 -28.58 56.17 4.01
N GLN A 342 -29.27 56.70 3.01
CA GLN A 342 -28.64 57.30 1.82
C GLN A 342 -27.87 58.58 2.14
N THR A 343 -28.33 59.37 3.11
CA THR A 343 -27.64 60.59 3.55
C THR A 343 -26.35 60.34 4.33
N GLN A 344 -26.05 59.10 4.72
CA GLN A 344 -24.80 58.77 5.39
C GLN A 344 -23.58 59.00 4.46
N PRO A 345 -22.43 59.49 4.99
CA PRO A 345 -21.26 59.85 4.19
C PRO A 345 -20.75 58.73 3.26
N ARG A 346 -20.92 57.47 3.69
CA ARG A 346 -20.51 56.27 2.96
C ARG A 346 -21.28 56.05 1.64
N ASN A 347 -22.52 56.53 1.55
CA ASN A 347 -23.41 56.31 0.40
C ASN A 347 -23.42 57.49 -0.59
N GLN A 348 -22.97 58.69 -0.18
CA GLN A 348 -22.95 59.89 -1.02
C GLN A 348 -21.92 59.84 -2.16
N ASN A 349 -20.78 59.18 -1.95
CA ASN A 349 -19.74 59.03 -2.98
C ASN A 349 -20.23 58.23 -4.19
N LEU A 350 -21.08 57.23 -3.94
CA LEU A 350 -21.59 56.35 -4.97
C LEU A 350 -22.63 57.04 -5.85
N GLU A 351 -23.57 57.81 -5.29
CA GLU A 351 -24.58 58.52 -6.10
C GLU A 351 -23.96 59.54 -7.06
N ARG A 352 -22.78 60.07 -6.72
CA ARG A 352 -22.01 60.92 -7.62
C ARG A 352 -21.42 60.08 -8.77
N VAL A 353 -20.75 58.97 -8.46
CA VAL A 353 -20.14 58.06 -9.44
C VAL A 353 -21.18 57.39 -10.35
N LEU A 354 -22.34 57.00 -9.82
CA LEU A 354 -23.44 56.40 -10.59
C LEU A 354 -24.07 57.39 -11.56
N ARG A 355 -24.18 58.68 -11.21
CA ARG A 355 -24.65 59.74 -12.12
C ARG A 355 -23.68 59.96 -13.28
N ASP A 356 -22.38 59.99 -12.99
CA ASP A 356 -21.34 60.15 -14.00
C ASP A 356 -21.32 58.93 -14.96
N LEU A 357 -21.41 57.71 -14.40
CA LEU A 357 -21.46 56.47 -15.18
C LEU A 357 -22.74 56.28 -15.97
N VAL A 358 -23.93 56.67 -15.47
CA VAL A 358 -25.18 56.59 -16.24
C VAL A 358 -25.11 57.47 -17.49
N THR A 359 -24.44 58.62 -17.39
CA THR A 359 -24.21 59.53 -18.51
C THR A 359 -23.22 58.91 -19.52
N GLU A 360 -22.16 58.27 -19.04
CA GLU A 360 -21.18 57.58 -19.89
C GLU A 360 -21.73 56.31 -20.54
N ASN A 361 -22.59 55.57 -19.85
CA ASN A 361 -23.25 54.35 -20.32
C ASN A 361 -24.28 54.65 -21.41
N ALA A 362 -24.97 55.80 -21.35
CA ALA A 362 -25.82 56.26 -22.46
C ALA A 362 -25.01 56.52 -23.75
N HIS A 363 -23.79 57.05 -23.63
CA HIS A 363 -22.89 57.23 -24.76
C HIS A 363 -22.32 55.91 -25.29
N LEU A 364 -21.99 54.97 -24.40
CA LEU A 364 -21.52 53.62 -24.78
C LEU A 364 -22.62 52.76 -25.41
N GLN A 365 -23.86 52.84 -24.94
CA GLN A 365 -25.00 52.12 -25.54
C GLN A 365 -25.23 52.50 -27.01
N SER A 366 -25.05 53.78 -27.36
CA SER A 366 -25.11 54.24 -28.74
C SER A 366 -23.99 53.64 -29.61
N ARG A 367 -22.77 53.55 -29.07
CA ARG A 367 -21.62 52.92 -29.75
C ARG A 367 -21.80 51.40 -29.89
N VAL A 368 -22.26 50.73 -28.84
CA VAL A 368 -22.53 49.29 -28.82
C VAL A 368 -23.65 48.92 -29.78
N GLN A 369 -24.72 49.71 -29.90
CA GLN A 369 -25.75 49.47 -30.93
C GLN A 369 -25.17 49.51 -32.35
N THR A 370 -24.22 50.40 -32.60
CA THR A 370 -23.56 50.55 -33.90
C THR A 370 -22.64 49.35 -34.20
N GLU A 371 -21.85 48.91 -33.21
CA GLU A 371 -20.99 47.72 -33.34
C GLU A 371 -21.79 46.40 -33.35
N LEU A 372 -22.90 46.31 -32.63
CA LEU A 372 -23.81 45.16 -32.63
C LEU A 372 -24.43 44.97 -34.01
N ALA A 373 -24.83 46.05 -34.68
CA ALA A 373 -25.33 45.98 -36.05
C ALA A 373 -24.26 45.44 -37.03
N ALA A 374 -23.02 45.88 -36.89
CA ALA A 374 -21.90 45.38 -37.70
C ALA A 374 -21.57 43.90 -37.40
N THR A 375 -21.60 43.51 -36.13
CA THR A 375 -21.32 42.14 -35.69
C THR A 375 -22.44 41.18 -36.09
N GLN A 376 -23.70 41.59 -36.03
CA GLN A 376 -24.84 40.81 -36.52
C GLN A 376 -24.75 40.56 -38.03
N GLN A 377 -24.23 41.52 -38.80
CA GLN A 377 -23.99 41.33 -40.23
C GLN A 377 -22.86 40.32 -40.51
N GLN A 378 -21.78 40.35 -39.71
CA GLN A 378 -20.72 39.33 -39.78
C GLN A 378 -21.20 37.95 -39.33
N LEU A 379 -22.06 37.89 -38.31
CA LEU A 379 -22.61 36.64 -37.79
C LEU A 379 -23.48 35.95 -38.85
N ARG A 380 -24.34 36.69 -39.56
CA ARG A 380 -25.12 36.12 -40.68
C ARG A 380 -24.23 35.50 -41.76
N ARG A 381 -23.12 36.16 -42.12
CA ARG A 381 -22.15 35.60 -43.10
C ARG A 381 -21.48 34.33 -42.57
N LYS A 382 -21.20 34.25 -41.26
CA LYS A 382 -20.64 33.06 -40.63
C LYS A 382 -21.67 31.94 -40.50
N GLU A 383 -22.94 32.25 -40.24
CA GLU A 383 -24.04 31.28 -40.22
C GLU A 383 -24.27 30.66 -41.60
N GLU A 384 -24.23 31.46 -42.67
CA GLU A 384 -24.28 30.95 -44.04
C GLU A 384 -23.11 30.02 -44.37
N HIS A 385 -21.90 30.38 -43.93
CA HIS A 385 -20.73 29.52 -44.09
C HIS A 385 -20.83 28.23 -43.26
N LEU A 386 -21.29 28.32 -42.01
CA LEU A 386 -21.49 27.17 -41.14
C LEU A 386 -22.55 26.21 -41.71
N GLN A 387 -23.65 26.72 -42.25
CA GLN A 387 -24.66 25.90 -42.93
C GLN A 387 -24.09 25.20 -44.18
N ALA A 388 -23.17 25.85 -44.91
CA ALA A 388 -22.47 25.20 -46.02
C ALA A 388 -21.57 24.06 -45.52
N THR A 389 -20.80 24.28 -44.46
CA THR A 389 -19.95 23.26 -43.84
C THR A 389 -20.76 22.12 -43.23
N GLU A 390 -21.92 22.40 -42.64
CA GLU A 390 -22.82 21.37 -42.11
C GLU A 390 -23.34 20.44 -43.21
N ARG A 391 -23.64 20.98 -44.40
CA ARG A 391 -24.03 20.17 -45.57
C ARG A 391 -22.89 19.29 -46.05
N GLU A 392 -21.66 19.82 -46.09
CA GLU A 392 -20.47 19.03 -46.41
C GLU A 392 -20.24 17.93 -45.36
N MET A 393 -20.37 18.24 -44.07
CA MET A 393 -20.27 17.27 -43.00
C MET A 393 -21.35 16.19 -43.05
N GLN A 394 -22.59 16.54 -43.41
CA GLN A 394 -23.65 15.55 -43.61
C GLN A 394 -23.33 14.60 -44.76
N THR A 395 -22.74 15.12 -45.85
CA THR A 395 -22.28 14.31 -46.98
C THR A 395 -21.17 13.35 -46.55
N LEU A 396 -20.16 13.85 -45.83
CA LEU A 396 -19.06 13.02 -45.29
C LEU A 396 -19.55 11.98 -44.28
N ARG A 397 -20.55 12.30 -43.45
CA ARG A 397 -21.18 11.35 -42.53
C ARG A 397 -21.89 10.22 -43.28
N GLN A 398 -22.55 10.53 -44.40
CA GLN A 398 -23.16 9.52 -45.24
C GLN A 398 -22.10 8.61 -45.87
N GLU A 399 -21.01 9.17 -46.38
CA GLU A 399 -19.87 8.40 -46.91
C GLU A 399 -19.19 7.52 -45.86
N LEU A 400 -19.06 8.00 -44.62
CA LEU A 400 -18.55 7.21 -43.50
C LEU A 400 -19.49 6.05 -43.16
N THR A 401 -20.80 6.32 -43.12
CA THR A 401 -21.81 5.28 -42.87
C THR A 401 -21.77 4.19 -43.94
N ASP A 402 -21.56 4.56 -45.21
CA ASP A 402 -21.44 3.61 -46.30
C ASP A 402 -20.12 2.83 -46.26
N ARG A 403 -19.02 3.46 -45.81
CA ARG A 403 -17.75 2.77 -45.52
C ARG A 403 -17.87 1.80 -44.35
N ASP A 404 -18.57 2.16 -43.27
CA ASP A 404 -18.79 1.28 -42.12
C ASP A 404 -19.59 0.03 -42.54
N ARG A 405 -20.58 0.18 -43.44
CA ARG A 405 -21.30 -0.96 -44.03
C ARG A 405 -20.39 -1.86 -44.86
N GLU A 406 -19.46 -1.28 -45.62
CA GLU A 406 -18.49 -2.05 -46.40
C GLU A 406 -17.50 -2.82 -45.51
N ILE A 407 -17.02 -2.19 -44.43
CA ILE A 407 -16.17 -2.83 -43.41
C ILE A 407 -16.92 -3.99 -42.75
N ALA A 408 -18.16 -3.79 -42.30
CA ALA A 408 -18.97 -4.84 -41.71
C ALA A 408 -19.16 -6.04 -42.65
N ARG A 409 -19.34 -5.79 -43.96
CA ARG A 409 -19.44 -6.87 -44.95
C ARG A 409 -18.12 -7.65 -45.10
N LYS A 410 -16.98 -6.96 -45.08
CA LYS A 410 -15.65 -7.60 -45.14
C LYS A 410 -15.33 -8.37 -43.85
N ASP A 411 -15.77 -7.89 -42.70
CA ASP A 411 -15.62 -8.58 -41.42
C ASP A 411 -16.45 -9.87 -41.38
N GLU A 412 -17.69 -9.85 -41.88
CA GLU A 412 -18.50 -11.06 -42.04
C GLU A 412 -17.87 -12.08 -43.00
N GLU A 413 -17.29 -11.62 -44.10
CA GLU A 413 -16.57 -12.47 -45.06
C GLU A 413 -15.34 -13.12 -44.43
N SER A 414 -14.51 -12.33 -43.74
CA SER A 414 -13.35 -12.84 -42.99
C SER A 414 -13.75 -13.82 -41.87
N GLU A 415 -14.87 -13.58 -41.18
CA GLU A 415 -15.32 -14.50 -40.13
C GLU A 415 -15.82 -15.83 -40.69
N ARG A 416 -16.45 -15.84 -41.88
CA ARG A 416 -16.82 -17.06 -42.60
C ARG A 416 -15.58 -17.86 -43.03
N GLU A 417 -14.53 -17.19 -43.49
CA GLU A 417 -13.23 -17.82 -43.81
C GLU A 417 -12.55 -18.41 -42.57
N LYS A 418 -12.54 -17.68 -41.45
CA LYS A 418 -12.03 -18.22 -40.17
C LYS A 418 -12.85 -19.40 -39.67
N GLN A 419 -14.16 -19.42 -39.90
CA GLN A 419 -15.01 -20.53 -39.49
C GLN A 419 -14.77 -21.79 -40.33
N THR A 420 -14.57 -21.64 -41.65
CA THR A 420 -14.17 -22.75 -42.53
C THR A 420 -12.78 -23.28 -42.17
N HIS A 421 -11.80 -22.40 -41.92
CA HIS A 421 -10.47 -22.84 -41.49
C HIS A 421 -10.49 -23.56 -40.13
N ARG A 422 -11.32 -23.10 -39.18
CA ARG A 422 -11.53 -23.80 -37.90
C ARG A 422 -12.15 -25.19 -38.07
N GLN A 423 -13.05 -25.36 -39.03
CA GLN A 423 -13.63 -26.69 -39.34
C GLN A 423 -12.58 -27.63 -39.96
N GLU A 424 -11.72 -27.12 -40.85
CA GLU A 424 -10.61 -27.90 -41.41
C GLU A 424 -9.58 -28.30 -40.36
N LEU A 425 -9.21 -27.40 -39.46
CA LEU A 425 -8.31 -27.69 -38.34
C LEU A 425 -8.87 -28.81 -37.44
N LYS A 426 -10.16 -28.73 -37.09
CA LYS A 426 -10.82 -29.79 -36.30
C LYS A 426 -10.80 -31.15 -37.01
N ARG A 427 -10.95 -31.18 -38.34
CA ARG A 427 -10.83 -32.44 -39.10
C ARG A 427 -9.41 -33.00 -39.04
N LYS A 428 -8.40 -32.15 -39.27
CA LYS A 428 -6.99 -32.54 -39.17
C LYS A 428 -6.59 -33.02 -37.77
N GLU A 429 -7.16 -32.44 -36.72
CA GLU A 429 -6.94 -32.89 -35.33
C GLU A 429 -7.51 -34.30 -35.09
N VAL A 430 -8.68 -34.60 -35.64
CA VAL A 430 -9.26 -35.95 -35.57
C VAL A 430 -8.40 -36.95 -36.33
N ASP A 431 -7.99 -36.64 -37.56
CA ASP A 431 -7.12 -37.50 -38.38
C ASP A 431 -5.76 -37.77 -37.68
N LEU A 432 -5.20 -36.74 -37.03
CA LEU A 432 -3.95 -36.85 -36.29
C LEU A 432 -4.12 -37.72 -35.03
N ALA A 433 -5.26 -37.59 -34.33
CA ALA A 433 -5.57 -38.42 -33.16
C ALA A 433 -5.71 -39.90 -33.54
N GLU A 434 -6.38 -40.21 -34.65
CA GLU A 434 -6.49 -41.57 -35.18
C GLU A 434 -5.11 -42.14 -35.56
N THR A 435 -4.29 -41.36 -36.26
CA THR A 435 -2.91 -41.75 -36.63
C THR A 435 -2.07 -42.04 -35.37
N ARG A 436 -2.19 -41.20 -34.33
CA ARG A 436 -1.48 -41.40 -33.06
C ARG A 436 -1.93 -42.68 -32.35
N GLN A 437 -3.22 -42.99 -32.39
CA GLN A 437 -3.75 -44.22 -31.80
C GLN A 437 -3.24 -45.48 -32.53
N GLN A 438 -3.15 -45.44 -33.86
CA GLN A 438 -2.56 -46.51 -34.66
C GLN A 438 -1.07 -46.72 -34.33
N LEU A 439 -0.31 -45.63 -34.16
CA LEU A 439 1.11 -45.71 -33.77
C LEU A 439 1.28 -46.32 -32.37
N ILE A 440 0.43 -45.95 -31.42
CA ILE A 440 0.44 -46.53 -30.06
C ILE A 440 0.15 -48.04 -30.11
N GLN A 441 -0.82 -48.47 -30.91
CA GLN A 441 -1.12 -49.90 -31.09
C GLN A 441 0.07 -50.67 -31.68
N LYS A 442 0.71 -50.10 -32.71
CA LYS A 442 1.89 -50.70 -33.33
C LYS A 442 3.08 -50.79 -32.38
N ASP A 443 3.30 -49.78 -31.54
CA ASP A 443 4.36 -49.79 -30.53
C ASP A 443 4.12 -50.86 -29.47
N GLN A 444 2.86 -51.00 -29.00
CA GLN A 444 2.47 -52.06 -28.08
C GLN A 444 2.65 -53.47 -28.67
N GLU A 445 2.34 -53.65 -29.95
CA GLU A 445 2.55 -54.92 -30.66
C GLU A 445 4.04 -55.25 -30.79
N THR A 446 4.86 -54.25 -31.17
CA THR A 446 6.31 -54.39 -31.27
C THR A 446 6.94 -54.75 -29.91
N GLU A 447 6.48 -54.14 -28.82
CA GLU A 447 7.00 -54.45 -27.48
C GLU A 447 6.56 -55.83 -27.00
N ARG A 448 5.37 -56.32 -27.39
CA ARG A 448 4.95 -57.72 -27.14
C ARG A 448 5.85 -58.71 -27.87
N GLU A 449 6.12 -58.48 -29.16
CA GLU A 449 7.03 -59.34 -29.94
C GLU A 449 8.43 -59.39 -29.31
N LYS A 450 8.95 -58.24 -28.88
CA LYS A 450 10.24 -58.13 -28.20
C LYS A 450 10.25 -58.88 -26.86
N GLN A 451 9.15 -58.85 -26.10
CA GLN A 451 9.02 -59.65 -24.87
C GLN A 451 9.02 -61.16 -25.16
N THR A 452 8.34 -61.60 -26.21
CA THR A 452 8.35 -63.01 -26.64
C THR A 452 9.76 -63.44 -27.06
N LEU A 453 10.45 -62.65 -27.88
CA LEU A 453 11.83 -62.92 -28.29
C LEU A 453 12.79 -62.97 -27.10
N ARG A 454 12.61 -62.10 -26.09
CA ARG A 454 13.39 -62.15 -24.85
C ARG A 454 13.15 -63.44 -24.07
N GLN A 455 11.91 -63.90 -23.97
CA GLN A 455 11.60 -65.18 -23.31
C GLN A 455 12.22 -66.37 -24.06
N GLU A 456 12.20 -66.36 -25.39
CA GLU A 456 12.87 -67.37 -26.20
C GLU A 456 14.39 -67.34 -26.04
N LEU A 457 15.00 -66.16 -25.98
CA LEU A 457 16.43 -66.00 -25.74
C LEU A 457 16.83 -66.59 -24.39
N ILE A 458 16.10 -66.27 -23.32
CA ILE A 458 16.33 -66.84 -21.98
C ILE A 458 16.24 -68.37 -22.01
N ARG A 459 15.25 -68.94 -22.71
CA ARG A 459 15.15 -70.41 -22.87
C ARG A 459 16.37 -70.99 -23.58
N LYS A 460 16.80 -70.37 -24.68
CA LYS A 460 17.99 -70.80 -25.43
C LYS A 460 19.27 -70.70 -24.60
N GLU A 461 19.43 -69.66 -23.77
CA GLU A 461 20.57 -69.52 -22.86
C GLU A 461 20.59 -70.61 -21.79
N VAL A 462 19.43 -70.94 -21.21
CA VAL A 462 19.31 -72.04 -20.24
C VAL A 462 19.65 -73.38 -20.88
N ASP A 463 19.19 -73.65 -22.10
CA ASP A 463 19.50 -74.89 -22.79
C ASP A 463 20.96 -74.96 -23.21
N LEU A 464 21.56 -73.85 -23.67
CA LEU A 464 22.99 -73.76 -23.94
C LEU A 464 23.82 -74.06 -22.68
N ALA A 465 23.41 -73.53 -21.52
CA ALA A 465 24.07 -73.81 -20.25
C ALA A 465 23.97 -75.29 -19.84
N LYS A 466 22.84 -75.96 -20.13
CA LYS A 466 22.70 -77.41 -19.92
C LYS A 466 23.64 -78.20 -20.85
N THR A 467 23.68 -77.85 -22.13
CA THR A 467 24.58 -78.49 -23.10
C THR A 467 26.03 -78.28 -22.72
N GLN A 468 26.42 -77.07 -22.29
CA GLN A 468 27.77 -76.79 -21.83
C GLN A 468 28.16 -77.67 -20.63
N ARG A 469 27.27 -77.83 -19.63
CA ARG A 469 27.51 -78.73 -18.50
C ARG A 469 27.67 -80.19 -18.92
N GLN A 470 26.85 -80.66 -19.86
CA GLN A 470 26.99 -82.01 -20.41
C GLN A 470 28.31 -82.18 -21.16
N LEU A 471 28.74 -81.16 -21.90
CA LEU A 471 30.03 -81.16 -22.60
C LEU A 471 31.19 -81.23 -21.61
N THR A 472 31.15 -80.43 -20.54
CA THR A 472 32.15 -80.46 -19.46
C THR A 472 32.21 -81.84 -18.79
N GLN A 473 31.07 -82.45 -18.49
CA GLN A 473 31.04 -83.81 -17.93
C GLN A 473 31.63 -84.85 -18.90
N LYS A 474 31.36 -84.74 -20.20
CA LYS A 474 31.95 -85.62 -21.21
C LYS A 474 33.46 -85.38 -21.39
N GLU A 475 33.90 -84.14 -21.29
CA GLU A 475 35.33 -83.77 -21.31
C GLU A 475 36.05 -84.42 -20.11
N GLU A 476 35.49 -84.34 -18.91
CA GLU A 476 36.04 -84.99 -17.71
C GLU A 476 36.09 -86.51 -17.85
N GLN A 477 35.03 -87.13 -18.39
CA GLN A 477 35.02 -88.56 -18.70
C GLN A 477 36.10 -88.92 -19.73
N PHE A 478 36.24 -88.13 -20.80
CA PHE A 478 37.26 -88.34 -21.83
C PHE A 478 38.68 -88.22 -21.26
N GLN A 479 38.94 -87.20 -20.43
CA GLN A 479 40.22 -87.03 -19.74
C GLN A 479 40.51 -88.21 -18.81
N THR A 480 39.49 -88.77 -18.16
CA THR A 480 39.63 -89.96 -17.32
C THR A 480 39.98 -91.18 -18.17
N SER A 481 39.27 -91.43 -19.27
CA SER A 481 39.58 -92.52 -20.21
C SER A 481 40.95 -92.36 -20.88
N GLU A 482 41.39 -91.14 -21.18
CA GLU A 482 42.75 -90.89 -21.70
C GLU A 482 43.82 -91.17 -20.64
N ARG A 483 43.58 -90.87 -19.35
CA ARG A 483 44.48 -91.28 -18.25
C ARG A 483 44.55 -92.80 -18.13
N GLU A 484 43.41 -93.49 -18.20
CA GLU A 484 43.37 -94.97 -18.19
C GLU A 484 44.11 -95.56 -19.39
N LYS A 485 43.91 -95.01 -20.59
CA LYS A 485 44.66 -95.38 -21.79
C LYS A 485 46.14 -95.15 -21.62
N GLN A 486 46.59 -94.03 -21.05
CA GLN A 486 48.01 -93.78 -20.75
C GLN A 486 48.57 -94.80 -19.77
N ILE A 487 47.83 -95.17 -18.73
CA ILE A 487 48.22 -96.21 -17.77
C ILE A 487 48.34 -97.56 -18.49
N ILE A 488 47.34 -97.94 -19.29
CA ILE A 488 47.36 -99.18 -20.08
C ILE A 488 48.52 -99.16 -21.07
N GLN A 489 48.81 -98.03 -21.72
CA GLN A 489 49.92 -97.88 -22.66
C GLN A 489 51.27 -97.98 -21.96
N GLN A 490 51.41 -97.42 -20.75
CA GLN A 490 52.59 -97.63 -19.90
C GLN A 490 52.73 -99.09 -19.49
N GLN A 491 51.62 -99.76 -19.11
CA GLN A 491 51.63 -101.19 -18.79
C GLN A 491 51.98 -102.06 -20.01
N LEU A 492 51.45 -101.75 -21.20
CA LEU A 492 51.78 -102.40 -22.47
C LEU A 492 53.22 -102.14 -22.88
N THR A 493 53.75 -100.93 -22.64
CA THR A 493 55.15 -100.60 -22.89
C THR A 493 56.04 -101.39 -21.94
N ARG A 494 55.71 -101.44 -20.64
CA ARG A 494 56.38 -102.29 -19.65
C ARG A 494 56.33 -103.76 -20.06
N LYS A 495 55.17 -104.27 -20.47
CA LYS A 495 54.99 -105.64 -20.96
C LYS A 495 55.73 -105.89 -22.26
N ARG A 496 55.84 -104.93 -23.18
CA ARG A 496 56.66 -105.04 -24.41
C ARG A 496 58.14 -105.02 -24.09
N THR A 497 58.60 -104.17 -23.17
CA THR A 497 60.00 -104.19 -22.71
C THR A 497 60.31 -105.48 -21.96
N GLU A 498 59.37 -105.99 -21.16
CA GLU A 498 59.46 -107.29 -20.49
C GLU A 498 59.46 -108.42 -21.51
N LEU A 499 58.62 -108.38 -22.55
CA LEU A 499 58.59 -109.37 -23.63
C LEU A 499 59.85 -109.30 -24.49
N THR A 500 60.38 -108.11 -24.75
CA THR A 500 61.63 -107.92 -25.52
C THR A 500 62.81 -108.40 -24.68
N ARG A 501 62.81 -108.11 -23.38
CA ARG A 501 63.77 -108.65 -22.41
C ARG A 501 63.65 -110.17 -22.33
N ASN A 502 62.44 -110.73 -22.25
CA ASN A 502 62.19 -112.17 -22.21
C ASN A 502 62.50 -112.84 -23.54
N LYS A 503 62.34 -112.16 -24.68
CA LYS A 503 62.73 -112.66 -26.01
C LYS A 503 64.24 -112.61 -26.19
N ALA A 504 64.89 -111.55 -25.72
CA ALA A 504 66.35 -111.47 -25.64
C ALA A 504 66.91 -112.49 -24.66
N GLU A 505 66.24 -112.71 -23.52
CA GLU A 505 66.55 -113.72 -22.51
C GLU A 505 66.22 -115.13 -23.02
N LEU A 506 65.20 -115.34 -23.86
CA LEU A 506 64.91 -116.62 -24.51
C LEU A 506 65.90 -116.88 -25.66
N THR A 507 66.38 -115.85 -26.35
CA THR A 507 67.43 -115.99 -27.38
C THR A 507 68.77 -116.26 -26.70
N ARG A 508 69.04 -115.58 -25.58
CA ARG A 508 70.19 -115.81 -24.71
C ARG A 508 70.12 -117.15 -24.00
N LYS A 509 68.95 -117.59 -23.50
CA LYS A 509 68.67 -118.91 -22.91
C LYS A 509 68.52 -120.01 -23.96
N LYS A 510 68.22 -119.73 -25.23
CA LYS A 510 68.41 -120.70 -26.31
C LYS A 510 69.90 -120.88 -26.61
N ALA A 511 70.69 -119.80 -26.59
CA ALA A 511 72.14 -119.85 -26.72
C ALA A 511 72.85 -120.33 -25.45
N GLU A 512 72.23 -120.20 -24.28
CA GLU A 512 72.70 -120.71 -22.98
C GLU A 512 72.09 -122.07 -22.69
N VAL A 513 70.98 -122.56 -23.25
CA VAL A 513 70.61 -123.99 -23.15
C VAL A 513 71.56 -124.79 -24.03
N VAL A 514 71.94 -124.27 -25.20
CA VAL A 514 73.02 -124.85 -26.02
C VAL A 514 74.38 -124.81 -25.30
N ARG A 515 74.69 -123.75 -24.53
CA ARG A 515 75.97 -123.63 -23.79
C ARG A 515 75.92 -124.17 -22.35
N ALA A 516 74.77 -124.31 -21.74
CA ALA A 516 74.55 -124.78 -20.37
C ALA A 516 74.15 -126.26 -20.35
N GLU A 517 73.73 -126.86 -21.46
CA GLU A 517 73.97 -128.30 -21.67
C GLU A 517 75.48 -128.61 -21.58
N GLU A 518 76.36 -127.70 -22.03
CA GLU A 518 77.83 -127.86 -21.93
C GLU A 518 78.45 -127.37 -20.60
N THR A 519 77.76 -126.50 -19.83
CA THR A 519 78.34 -125.80 -18.66
C THR A 519 77.58 -125.97 -17.33
N ILE A 520 76.32 -126.46 -17.29
CA ILE A 520 75.68 -126.97 -16.05
C ILE A 520 76.41 -128.20 -15.51
N TRP A 521 77.32 -128.77 -16.30
CA TRP A 521 78.33 -129.70 -15.82
C TRP A 521 79.41 -129.05 -14.90
N ARG A 522 79.62 -127.71 -14.89
CA ARG A 522 80.81 -127.09 -14.30
C ARG A 522 80.65 -126.17 -13.07
N GLU A 523 79.56 -125.41 -12.89
CA GLU A 523 79.62 -124.23 -11.97
C GLU A 523 78.51 -124.13 -10.91
N GLN A 524 78.17 -125.26 -10.30
CA GLN A 524 77.30 -125.35 -9.12
C GLN A 524 78.02 -124.93 -7.81
N GLN A 525 79.03 -124.06 -7.85
CA GLN A 525 80.06 -124.02 -6.80
C GLN A 525 80.18 -122.76 -5.95
N GLN A 526 79.75 -121.56 -6.37
CA GLN A 526 80.04 -120.36 -5.56
C GLN A 526 78.87 -119.36 -5.63
N ILE A 527 78.02 -119.30 -4.61
CA ILE A 527 78.20 -118.46 -3.40
C ILE A 527 78.02 -116.98 -3.79
N GLN A 528 76.89 -116.36 -3.44
CA GLN A 528 76.62 -115.75 -2.13
C GLN A 528 77.64 -114.67 -1.76
N GLU A 529 77.18 -113.79 -0.86
CA GLU A 529 77.94 -112.77 -0.15
C GLU A 529 77.90 -111.36 -0.73
N MET A 530 77.86 -110.42 0.21
CA MET A 530 78.03 -108.99 0.02
C MET A 530 76.78 -108.29 -0.54
N ARG A 531 75.67 -108.23 0.23
CA ARG A 531 75.59 -107.47 1.51
C ARG A 531 76.26 -106.10 1.32
N GLN A 532 75.49 -105.02 1.21
CA GLN A 532 74.98 -104.18 2.32
C GLN A 532 75.82 -102.92 2.49
N ARG A 533 75.10 -101.81 2.75
CA ARG A 533 75.53 -100.61 3.51
C ARG A 533 76.46 -99.67 2.74
N GLU A 534 76.47 -98.37 2.99
CA GLU A 534 76.29 -97.57 4.21
C GLU A 534 76.02 -96.13 3.72
N THR A 535 75.12 -95.31 4.30
CA THR A 535 75.41 -94.41 5.44
C THR A 535 76.71 -93.61 5.18
N GLU A 536 76.85 -92.29 5.24
CA GLU A 536 76.33 -91.28 6.17
C GLU A 536 77.08 -89.94 5.87
N LEU A 537 76.62 -88.83 6.46
CA LEU A 537 77.46 -87.82 7.16
C LEU A 537 77.76 -86.42 6.54
N VAL A 538 77.55 -85.40 7.42
CA VAL A 538 78.26 -84.09 7.60
C VAL A 538 77.80 -82.88 6.74
N LEU A 539 77.69 -81.62 7.21
CA LEU A 539 77.46 -80.89 8.49
C LEU A 539 77.81 -79.41 8.19
N ALA A 540 77.04 -78.47 8.78
CA ALA A 540 77.43 -77.13 9.29
C ALA A 540 78.03 -76.09 8.32
N THR A 541 77.81 -74.76 8.41
CA THR A 541 77.76 -73.78 9.54
C THR A 541 77.11 -72.49 8.99
N ASP A 542 76.20 -71.76 9.64
CA ASP A 542 76.20 -70.94 10.88
C ASP A 542 76.30 -69.41 10.64
N ARG A 543 75.31 -68.70 11.22
CA ARG A 543 75.34 -67.36 11.87
C ARG A 543 75.74 -66.09 11.11
N GLU A 544 74.72 -65.26 10.78
CA GLU A 544 74.86 -63.79 10.90
C GLU A 544 73.57 -62.92 10.94
N ILE A 545 72.36 -63.43 11.22
CA ILE A 545 71.15 -62.57 11.19
C ILE A 545 70.28 -62.80 12.43
N ALA A 546 70.76 -62.35 13.57
CA ALA A 546 70.00 -62.35 14.82
C ALA A 546 69.97 -61.00 15.55
N LEU A 547 70.34 -59.87 14.94
CA LEU A 547 70.23 -58.60 15.64
C LEU A 547 70.10 -57.43 14.66
N LEU A 548 68.85 -57.13 14.25
CA LEU A 548 68.33 -55.78 13.93
C LEU A 548 66.94 -55.92 13.28
N GLN A 549 65.92 -56.20 14.10
CA GLN A 549 64.55 -55.64 13.97
C GLN A 549 63.58 -56.34 14.94
N GLN A 550 64.01 -56.44 16.19
CA GLN A 550 63.08 -56.38 17.31
C GLN A 550 62.80 -54.88 17.58
N GLN A 551 61.51 -54.55 17.74
CA GLN A 551 60.95 -53.25 18.16
C GLN A 551 60.75 -52.17 17.10
N LEU A 552 59.57 -52.18 16.45
CA LEU A 552 58.68 -51.00 16.49
C LEU A 552 57.24 -51.44 16.21
N GLY A 553 56.52 -51.78 17.28
CA GLY A 553 55.07 -51.70 17.29
C GLY A 553 54.70 -50.46 18.09
N GLU A 554 53.83 -49.60 17.58
CA GLU A 554 52.98 -48.78 18.42
C GLU A 554 51.74 -48.27 17.67
N LYS A 555 50.62 -48.35 18.39
CA LYS A 555 49.24 -48.12 17.98
C LYS A 555 49.02 -46.64 17.68
N SER A 556 48.57 -46.30 16.48
CA SER A 556 47.91 -45.00 16.26
C SER A 556 46.47 -45.09 16.76
N ALA A 557 46.16 -44.42 17.88
CA ALA A 557 44.81 -44.30 18.37
C ALA A 557 43.93 -43.56 17.35
N SER A 558 42.87 -44.21 16.89
CA SER A 558 41.84 -43.63 16.02
C SER A 558 40.90 -42.76 16.85
N TYR A 559 40.90 -41.44 16.64
CA TYR A 559 39.93 -40.51 17.19
C TYR A 559 38.89 -40.11 16.13
N THR A 560 37.69 -39.73 16.57
CA THR A 560 36.63 -39.16 15.73
C THR A 560 36.23 -37.79 16.28
N CYS A 561 35.96 -36.84 15.37
CA CYS A 561 35.67 -35.44 15.71
C CYS A 561 34.20 -35.12 15.41
N GLN A 562 33.51 -34.52 16.37
CA GLN A 562 32.16 -33.97 16.20
C GLN A 562 32.19 -32.47 16.49
N VAL A 563 31.62 -31.65 15.59
CA VAL A 563 31.57 -30.19 15.76
C VAL A 563 30.13 -29.73 15.83
N SER A 564 29.84 -28.84 16.77
CA SER A 564 28.49 -28.31 16.97
C SER A 564 28.52 -26.87 17.47
N GLY A 565 27.50 -26.10 17.10
CA GLY A 565 27.33 -24.72 17.54
C GLY A 565 26.71 -23.83 16.45
N PRO A 566 25.98 -22.78 16.83
CA PRO A 566 25.36 -21.85 15.88
C PRO A 566 26.41 -21.11 15.03
N GLY A 567 27.62 -20.95 15.55
CA GLY A 567 28.78 -20.37 14.87
C GLY A 567 29.31 -21.15 13.67
N LEU A 568 28.73 -22.30 13.32
CA LEU A 568 29.07 -23.02 12.09
C LEU A 568 28.34 -22.48 10.84
N THR A 569 27.27 -21.72 11.04
CA THR A 569 26.37 -21.29 9.96
C THR A 569 26.14 -19.78 9.93
N SER A 570 26.12 -19.14 11.09
CA SER A 570 25.89 -17.70 11.21
C SER A 570 26.75 -17.06 12.30
N ALA A 571 27.17 -15.82 12.08
CA ALA A 571 27.85 -14.97 13.06
C ALA A 571 27.47 -13.50 12.87
N THR A 572 27.84 -12.64 13.82
CA THR A 572 27.57 -11.20 13.78
C THR A 572 28.86 -10.40 13.78
N VAL A 573 28.93 -9.35 12.95
CA VAL A 573 30.12 -8.48 12.87
C VAL A 573 30.48 -7.94 14.26
N ASN A 574 31.77 -8.04 14.63
CA ASN A 574 32.36 -7.59 15.90
C ASN A 574 31.83 -8.29 17.17
N GLN A 575 31.07 -9.37 17.04
CA GLN A 575 30.62 -10.18 18.18
C GLN A 575 31.40 -11.50 18.24
N PRO A 576 31.96 -11.89 19.40
CA PRO A 576 32.62 -13.19 19.55
C PRO A 576 31.58 -14.31 19.36
N THR A 577 31.91 -15.25 18.49
CA THR A 577 31.09 -16.41 18.13
C THR A 577 31.87 -17.67 18.44
N HIS A 578 31.20 -18.67 19.03
CA HIS A 578 31.82 -19.88 19.55
C HIS A 578 31.34 -21.13 18.81
N VAL A 579 32.25 -22.08 18.62
CA VAL A 579 32.01 -23.40 18.06
C VAL A 579 32.69 -24.44 18.94
N LEU A 580 32.00 -25.54 19.24
CA LEU A 580 32.51 -26.60 20.07
C LEU A 580 33.03 -27.77 19.22
N VAL A 581 34.27 -28.18 19.46
CA VAL A 581 34.89 -29.38 18.87
C VAL A 581 35.01 -30.44 19.97
N GLN A 582 34.37 -31.58 19.76
CA GLN A 582 34.39 -32.72 20.68
C GLN A 582 35.12 -33.91 20.03
N LEU A 583 36.07 -34.48 20.76
CA LEU A 583 36.88 -35.61 20.35
C LEU A 583 36.42 -36.87 21.09
N THR A 584 36.20 -37.95 20.35
CA THR A 584 35.92 -39.26 20.92
C THR A 584 36.86 -40.33 20.37
N ASP A 585 37.11 -41.39 21.13
CA ASP A 585 37.86 -42.55 20.65
C ASP A 585 37.02 -43.41 19.68
N SER A 586 37.60 -44.49 19.16
CA SER A 586 36.91 -45.45 18.28
C SER A 586 35.70 -46.16 18.91
N SER A 587 35.44 -45.97 20.21
CA SER A 587 34.28 -46.50 20.94
C SER A 587 33.24 -45.44 21.31
N GLY A 588 33.45 -44.18 20.90
CA GLY A 588 32.54 -43.05 21.17
C GLY A 588 32.70 -42.44 22.57
N ARG A 589 33.76 -42.78 23.33
CA ARG A 589 34.04 -42.18 24.64
C ARG A 589 34.89 -40.92 24.50
N PRO A 590 34.77 -39.94 25.42
CA PRO A 590 35.57 -38.71 25.37
C PRO A 590 37.07 -39.03 25.34
N TYR A 591 37.78 -38.45 24.38
CA TYR A 591 39.21 -38.70 24.17
C TYR A 591 40.03 -38.20 25.36
N SER A 592 40.97 -39.01 25.87
CA SER A 592 41.60 -38.76 27.18
C SER A 592 42.91 -37.96 27.13
N LEU A 593 43.48 -37.74 25.93
CA LEU A 593 44.75 -37.03 25.74
C LEU A 593 44.56 -35.75 24.92
N PRO A 594 45.17 -34.62 25.30
CA PRO A 594 45.05 -33.38 24.55
C PRO A 594 45.72 -33.51 23.16
N LEU A 595 45.02 -33.07 22.12
CA LEU A 595 45.50 -32.93 20.74
C LEU A 595 45.69 -31.46 20.37
N ASN A 596 46.46 -31.19 19.31
CA ASN A 596 46.66 -29.83 18.80
C ASN A 596 45.47 -29.43 17.92
N VAL A 597 44.68 -28.43 18.31
CA VAL A 597 43.54 -27.94 17.53
C VAL A 597 43.79 -26.50 17.10
N THR A 598 43.75 -26.24 15.80
CA THR A 598 43.93 -24.90 15.21
C THR A 598 42.70 -24.51 14.39
N ALA A 599 42.44 -23.21 14.26
CA ALA A 599 41.34 -22.69 13.47
C ALA A 599 41.69 -21.38 12.77
N GLN A 600 41.12 -21.14 11.60
CA GLN A 600 41.31 -19.93 10.79
C GLN A 600 40.00 -19.51 10.12
N LEU A 601 39.81 -18.20 9.93
CA LEU A 601 38.62 -17.63 9.28
C LEU A 601 39.02 -16.88 8.01
N GLU A 602 38.47 -17.28 6.86
CA GLU A 602 38.75 -16.70 5.54
C GLU A 602 37.50 -16.00 4.97
N LEU A 603 37.63 -14.78 4.44
CA LEU A 603 36.54 -14.08 3.74
C LEU A 603 36.44 -14.55 2.28
N VAL A 604 35.24 -14.90 1.82
CA VAL A 604 35.00 -15.30 0.42
C VAL A 604 34.68 -14.07 -0.44
N SER A 605 35.66 -13.53 -1.16
CA SER A 605 35.44 -12.39 -2.06
C SER A 605 34.93 -12.82 -3.44
N LYS A 606 33.96 -12.10 -4.02
CA LYS A 606 33.34 -12.38 -5.33
C LYS A 606 34.04 -11.73 -6.54
N ALA A 607 35.24 -11.15 -6.40
CA ALA A 607 35.91 -10.46 -7.50
C ALA A 607 37.35 -10.98 -7.75
N THR A 608 37.53 -11.63 -8.91
CA THR A 608 38.77 -11.77 -9.70
C THR A 608 40.07 -12.26 -9.05
N ARG A 609 40.68 -13.24 -9.72
CA ARG A 609 42.09 -13.67 -9.61
C ARG A 609 43.05 -12.48 -9.45
N THR A 610 43.43 -12.15 -8.23
CA THR A 610 44.75 -11.61 -7.86
C THR A 610 44.90 -11.69 -6.35
N THR A 611 45.86 -12.49 -5.90
CA THR A 611 46.37 -12.50 -4.53
C THR A 611 46.97 -11.13 -4.21
N THR A 612 46.31 -10.37 -3.34
CA THR A 612 46.91 -9.19 -2.70
C THR A 612 46.76 -9.34 -1.20
N LYS A 613 47.88 -9.13 -0.50
CA LYS A 613 48.04 -9.29 0.95
C LYS A 613 46.96 -8.55 1.75
N TRP A 614 46.53 -9.27 2.78
CA TRP A 614 45.61 -8.98 3.88
C TRP A 614 45.66 -7.55 4.46
N PRO A 615 44.49 -7.00 4.77
CA PRO A 615 44.33 -6.16 5.95
C PRO A 615 43.28 -6.73 6.93
N ASN A 616 43.74 -6.90 8.18
CA ASN A 616 43.00 -6.88 9.44
C ASN A 616 42.25 -8.16 9.89
N GLU A 617 43.06 -9.06 10.45
CA GLU A 617 42.83 -9.99 11.58
C GLU A 617 41.40 -10.10 12.13
N SER A 618 40.63 -11.07 11.63
CA SER A 618 39.60 -11.71 12.46
C SER A 618 40.32 -12.44 13.61
N ARG A 619 40.00 -12.09 14.85
CA ARG A 619 40.62 -12.74 16.03
C ARG A 619 40.04 -14.14 16.16
N VAL A 620 40.84 -15.17 15.89
CA VAL A 620 40.50 -16.58 16.14
C VAL A 620 41.35 -17.08 17.30
N SER A 621 40.72 -17.70 18.28
CA SER A 621 41.39 -18.33 19.43
C SER A 621 40.78 -19.70 19.70
N VAL A 622 41.62 -20.67 20.01
CA VAL A 622 41.20 -22.00 20.43
C VAL A 622 41.56 -22.18 21.89
N ALA A 623 40.58 -22.52 22.72
CA ALA A 623 40.77 -22.82 24.13
C ALA A 623 40.37 -24.26 24.41
N MET A 624 41.23 -25.01 25.11
CA MET A 624 40.91 -26.37 25.55
C MET A 624 40.11 -26.32 26.85
N THR A 625 38.90 -26.86 26.86
CA THR A 625 38.04 -26.93 28.05
C THR A 625 38.17 -28.25 28.79
N SER A 626 38.49 -29.34 28.07
CA SER A 626 38.93 -30.63 28.61
C SER A 626 39.78 -31.37 27.56
N PRO A 627 40.52 -32.45 27.90
CA PRO A 627 41.29 -33.23 26.92
C PRO A 627 40.48 -33.72 25.71
N SER A 628 39.15 -33.78 25.85
CA SER A 628 38.20 -34.22 24.82
C SER A 628 37.41 -33.09 24.16
N GLN A 629 37.58 -31.83 24.58
CA GLN A 629 36.70 -30.73 24.20
C GLN A 629 37.46 -29.41 24.04
N TYR A 630 37.25 -28.77 22.90
CA TYR A 630 37.89 -27.51 22.51
C TYR A 630 36.82 -26.51 22.10
N GLU A 631 36.99 -25.27 22.52
CA GLU A 631 36.17 -24.13 22.14
C GLU A 631 36.93 -23.27 21.14
N VAL A 632 36.44 -23.22 19.90
CA VAL A 632 36.93 -22.33 18.86
C VAL A 632 36.11 -21.05 18.92
N SER A 633 36.75 -19.94 19.26
CA SER A 633 36.14 -18.61 19.31
C SER A 633 36.66 -17.75 18.18
N TYR A 634 35.79 -17.12 17.41
CA TYR A 634 36.18 -16.17 16.37
C TYR A 634 35.30 -14.91 16.39
N THR A 635 35.89 -13.76 16.03
CA THR A 635 35.16 -12.48 15.91
C THR A 635 35.30 -11.96 14.48
N PRO A 636 34.26 -12.05 13.63
CA PRO A 636 34.36 -11.59 12.25
C PRO A 636 34.24 -10.07 12.19
N VAL A 637 35.14 -9.43 11.43
CA VAL A 637 35.19 -7.96 11.29
C VAL A 637 34.44 -7.43 10.07
N SER A 638 33.96 -8.31 9.17
CA SER A 638 33.30 -7.93 7.93
C SER A 638 32.05 -8.77 7.66
N ARG A 639 31.07 -8.22 6.95
CA ARG A 639 29.82 -8.92 6.58
C ARG A 639 30.02 -9.80 5.35
N GLY A 640 29.21 -10.86 5.22
CA GLY A 640 29.22 -11.74 4.04
C GLY A 640 29.66 -13.18 4.36
N GLN A 641 29.93 -13.97 3.32
CA GLN A 641 30.31 -15.37 3.49
C GLN A 641 31.78 -15.51 3.88
N HIS A 642 32.02 -16.27 4.94
CA HIS A 642 33.35 -16.64 5.43
C HIS A 642 33.48 -18.17 5.46
N LYS A 643 34.71 -18.67 5.37
CA LYS A 643 35.07 -20.07 5.55
C LYS A 643 35.82 -20.23 6.86
N LEU A 644 35.27 -21.02 7.79
CA LEU A 644 35.93 -21.40 9.03
C LEU A 644 36.65 -22.73 8.83
N HIS A 645 37.98 -22.68 8.83
CA HIS A 645 38.85 -23.85 8.81
C HIS A 645 39.13 -24.32 10.23
N VAL A 646 39.00 -25.61 10.49
CA VAL A 646 39.33 -26.23 11.78
C VAL A 646 40.20 -27.47 11.52
N GLN A 647 41.33 -27.58 12.20
CA GLN A 647 42.29 -28.67 12.04
C GLN A 647 42.63 -29.31 13.39
N VAL A 648 42.89 -30.62 13.39
CA VAL A 648 43.39 -31.38 14.54
C VAL A 648 44.68 -32.10 14.11
N ASN A 649 45.79 -31.86 14.80
CA ASN A 649 47.14 -32.32 14.44
C ASN A 649 47.47 -32.09 12.95
N ASP A 650 47.27 -30.86 12.49
CA ASP A 650 47.54 -30.40 11.12
C ASP A 650 46.71 -31.11 10.02
N ARG A 651 45.62 -31.80 10.40
CA ARG A 651 44.64 -32.39 9.47
C ARG A 651 43.29 -31.72 9.59
N GLU A 652 42.70 -31.38 8.46
CA GLU A 652 41.37 -30.77 8.38
C GLU A 652 40.29 -31.77 8.80
N ILE A 653 39.39 -31.34 9.69
CA ILE A 653 38.33 -32.21 10.20
C ILE A 653 37.19 -32.38 9.20
N ASN A 654 36.42 -33.45 9.35
CA ASN A 654 35.25 -33.71 8.51
C ASN A 654 34.24 -32.55 8.59
N GLY A 655 33.94 -31.95 7.44
CA GLY A 655 33.02 -30.80 7.31
C GLY A 655 33.70 -29.43 7.25
N SER A 656 35.00 -29.34 7.53
CA SER A 656 35.80 -28.12 7.33
C SER A 656 36.26 -28.02 5.86
N PRO A 657 36.27 -26.82 5.25
CA PRO A 657 35.84 -25.53 5.81
C PRO A 657 34.32 -25.39 5.92
N PHE A 658 33.85 -24.85 7.05
CA PHE A 658 32.44 -24.52 7.26
C PHE A 658 32.10 -23.15 6.67
N THR A 659 30.97 -23.03 5.97
CA THR A 659 30.52 -21.74 5.41
C THR A 659 29.67 -20.99 6.42
N VAL A 660 30.19 -19.85 6.89
CA VAL A 660 29.53 -18.97 7.87
C VAL A 660 29.02 -17.71 7.18
N THR A 661 27.73 -17.40 7.35
CA THR A 661 27.15 -16.13 6.88
C THR A 661 27.22 -15.10 8.01
N VAL A 662 27.98 -14.01 7.81
CA VAL A 662 28.16 -12.96 8.82
C VAL A 662 27.18 -11.81 8.58
N TYR A 663 26.34 -11.55 9.57
CA TYR A 663 25.32 -10.49 9.58
C TYR A 663 25.84 -9.22 10.30
N PRO A 664 25.37 -8.03 9.93
CA PRO A 664 25.64 -6.81 10.70
C PRO A 664 25.03 -6.89 12.12
N ASP A 665 25.64 -6.20 13.10
CA ASP A 665 25.13 -6.15 14.48
C ASP A 665 23.78 -5.40 14.54
N PRO A 666 22.67 -6.07 14.91
CA PRO A 666 21.36 -5.43 14.96
C PRO A 666 21.23 -4.35 16.04
N ARG A 667 22.18 -4.26 16.99
CA ARG A 667 22.22 -3.19 18.02
C ARG A 667 22.97 -1.94 17.58
N GLN A 668 23.69 -1.99 16.47
CA GLN A 668 24.30 -0.83 15.85
C GLN A 668 23.40 -0.34 14.71
N LEU A 669 22.30 0.31 15.06
CA LEU A 669 21.71 1.30 14.17
C LEU A 669 22.78 2.37 13.95
N GLY A 670 23.50 2.28 12.84
CA GLY A 670 24.47 3.29 12.46
C GLY A 670 23.79 4.67 12.41
N HIS A 671 24.58 5.73 12.55
CA HIS A 671 24.07 7.06 12.22
C HIS A 671 23.51 7.05 10.79
N PRO A 672 22.41 7.77 10.51
CA PRO A 672 21.87 7.87 9.16
C PRO A 672 23.00 8.23 8.19
N VAL A 673 23.41 7.26 7.37
CA VAL A 673 24.47 7.47 6.37
C VAL A 673 23.99 8.48 5.34
N ARG A 674 22.67 8.59 5.17
CA ARG A 674 22.02 9.48 4.22
C ARG A 674 20.55 9.71 4.57
N THR A 675 20.05 10.89 4.22
CA THR A 675 18.63 11.24 4.29
C THR A 675 18.13 11.49 2.88
N VAL A 676 17.12 10.72 2.45
CA VAL A 676 16.37 10.99 1.22
C VAL A 676 15.15 11.82 1.59
N THR A 677 14.99 12.98 0.95
CA THR A 677 13.90 13.94 1.22
C THR A 677 12.97 14.04 0.01
N GLY A 678 11.80 14.65 0.19
CA GLY A 678 10.84 14.87 -0.91
C GLY A 678 9.95 13.67 -1.25
N LEU A 679 9.88 12.65 -0.39
CA LEU A 679 8.96 11.53 -0.50
C LEU A 679 7.58 11.89 0.06
N ALA A 680 6.52 11.65 -0.71
CA ALA A 680 5.13 11.91 -0.35
C ALA A 680 4.55 10.77 0.50
N ARG A 681 4.85 10.82 1.81
CA ARG A 681 4.44 9.81 2.82
C ARG A 681 4.87 8.39 2.39
N PRO A 682 6.18 8.09 2.40
CA PRO A 682 6.68 6.77 2.03
C PRO A 682 6.11 5.70 2.96
N TYR A 683 5.78 4.53 2.42
CA TYR A 683 5.13 3.45 3.19
C TYR A 683 5.94 2.16 3.18
N GLY A 684 6.23 1.63 1.99
CA GLY A 684 6.99 0.41 1.78
C GLY A 684 8.32 0.70 1.08
N ILE A 685 9.31 -0.17 1.32
CA ILE A 685 10.62 -0.12 0.69
C ILE A 685 11.05 -1.53 0.28
N ALA A 686 11.59 -1.67 -0.92
CA ALA A 686 12.21 -2.88 -1.45
C ALA A 686 13.51 -2.54 -2.18
N PHE A 687 14.31 -3.57 -2.47
CA PHE A 687 15.53 -3.45 -3.27
C PHE A 687 15.51 -4.47 -4.38
N ASN A 688 15.92 -4.07 -5.58
CA ASN A 688 16.08 -4.98 -6.71
C ASN A 688 17.52 -5.52 -6.80
N SER A 689 17.76 -6.43 -7.75
CA SER A 689 19.07 -7.05 -7.99
C SER A 689 20.16 -6.03 -8.38
N HIS A 690 19.74 -4.89 -8.95
CA HIS A 690 20.60 -3.77 -9.32
C HIS A 690 20.98 -2.85 -8.16
N GLN A 691 20.57 -3.17 -6.92
CA GLN A 691 20.76 -2.32 -5.73
C GLN A 691 20.06 -0.96 -5.83
N GLU A 692 19.01 -0.86 -6.62
CA GLU A 692 18.10 0.28 -6.61
C GLU A 692 17.11 0.14 -5.47
N MET A 693 16.82 1.25 -4.79
CA MET A 693 15.85 1.34 -3.72
C MET A 693 14.50 1.74 -4.30
N ILE A 694 13.47 0.92 -4.07
CA ILE A 694 12.12 1.08 -4.62
C ILE A 694 11.19 1.40 -3.46
N VAL A 695 10.53 2.57 -3.52
CA VAL A 695 9.75 3.13 -2.41
C VAL A 695 8.34 3.43 -2.89
N SER A 696 7.32 2.93 -2.20
CA SER A 696 5.93 3.34 -2.43
C SER A 696 5.61 4.65 -1.72
N GLU A 697 4.96 5.57 -2.42
CA GLU A 697 4.59 6.89 -1.93
C GLU A 697 3.07 7.00 -1.77
N CYS A 698 2.58 6.79 -0.55
CA CYS A 698 1.15 6.67 -0.27
C CYS A 698 0.35 7.92 -0.69
N LEU A 699 0.86 9.13 -0.43
CA LEU A 699 0.21 10.37 -0.90
C LEU A 699 0.66 10.80 -2.30
N GLY A 700 1.74 10.21 -2.80
CA GLY A 700 2.21 10.41 -4.17
C GLY A 700 1.45 9.59 -5.20
N HIS A 701 0.66 8.59 -4.75
CA HIS A 701 -0.07 7.65 -5.61
C HIS A 701 0.84 6.95 -6.64
N GLY A 702 2.07 6.63 -6.24
CA GLY A 702 3.08 6.05 -7.13
C GLY A 702 4.22 5.36 -6.40
N VAL A 703 5.17 4.86 -7.18
CA VAL A 703 6.41 4.21 -6.75
C VAL A 703 7.60 4.98 -7.28
N SER A 704 8.53 5.33 -6.40
CA SER A 704 9.80 5.98 -6.74
C SER A 704 10.97 5.03 -6.60
N ILE A 705 11.84 5.03 -7.61
CA ILE A 705 13.07 4.23 -7.67
C ILE A 705 14.27 5.16 -7.54
N PHE A 706 15.20 4.80 -6.67
CA PHE A 706 16.41 5.54 -6.35
C PHE A 706 17.64 4.66 -6.55
N ASP A 707 18.78 5.25 -6.87
CA ASP A 707 20.06 4.56 -6.79
C ASP A 707 20.45 4.34 -5.31
N ILE A 708 21.48 3.52 -5.07
CA ILE A 708 21.97 3.26 -3.70
C ILE A 708 22.53 4.52 -3.01
N ARG A 709 22.75 5.62 -3.76
CA ARG A 709 23.18 6.92 -3.23
C ARG A 709 21.99 7.82 -2.89
N GLY A 710 20.76 7.34 -3.02
CA GLY A 710 19.52 8.08 -2.74
C GLY A 710 19.15 9.10 -3.81
N GLN A 711 19.77 9.05 -4.99
CA GLN A 711 19.38 9.87 -6.13
C GLN A 711 18.18 9.22 -6.81
N LYS A 712 17.11 10.01 -7.02
CA LYS A 712 15.90 9.54 -7.68
C LYS A 712 16.19 9.25 -9.15
N ILE A 713 15.94 8.01 -9.57
CA ILE A 713 16.09 7.55 -10.96
C ILE A 713 14.79 7.79 -11.72
N ARG A 714 13.66 7.32 -11.19
CA ARG A 714 12.34 7.42 -11.85
C ARG A 714 11.18 7.28 -10.87
N THR A 715 9.98 7.64 -11.33
CA THR A 715 8.70 7.36 -10.66
C THR A 715 7.69 6.88 -11.68
N PHE A 716 6.82 5.98 -11.27
CA PHE A 716 5.65 5.57 -12.05
C PHE A 716 4.43 5.39 -11.14
N GLY A 717 3.25 5.31 -11.74
CA GLY A 717 1.96 5.29 -11.04
C GLY A 717 1.32 6.68 -10.95
N SER A 718 -0.02 6.70 -10.89
CA SER A 718 -0.82 7.90 -10.67
C SER A 718 -2.13 7.55 -9.96
N CYS A 719 -2.81 8.55 -9.43
CA CYS A 719 -4.13 8.38 -8.82
C CYS A 719 -5.21 8.09 -9.88
N GLY A 720 -6.09 7.14 -9.61
CA GLY A 720 -7.25 6.81 -10.43
C GLY A 720 -7.62 5.33 -10.38
N ASP A 721 -8.62 4.94 -11.17
CA ASP A 721 -9.25 3.61 -11.11
C ASP A 721 -8.69 2.61 -12.13
N SER A 722 -7.89 3.05 -13.10
CA SER A 722 -7.35 2.20 -14.16
C SER A 722 -6.42 1.10 -13.60
N PRO A 723 -6.22 -0.03 -14.31
CA PRO A 723 -5.39 -1.13 -13.81
C PRO A 723 -3.92 -0.78 -13.53
N ASP A 724 -3.39 0.25 -14.19
CA ASP A 724 -2.02 0.77 -14.08
C ASP A 724 -1.91 1.94 -13.07
N GLN A 725 -3.04 2.43 -12.57
CA GLN A 725 -3.13 3.48 -11.54
C GLN A 725 -3.15 2.86 -10.14
N MET A 726 -2.64 3.58 -9.15
CA MET A 726 -2.49 3.07 -7.78
C MET A 726 -2.87 4.14 -6.76
N GLU A 727 -4.05 4.01 -6.15
CA GLU A 727 -4.45 4.87 -5.06
C GLU A 727 -3.88 4.37 -3.73
N TYR A 728 -3.20 5.25 -2.98
CA TYR A 728 -2.61 4.94 -1.69
C TYR A 728 -1.73 3.66 -1.67
N PRO A 729 -0.68 3.59 -2.52
CA PRO A 729 0.19 2.43 -2.53
C PRO A 729 0.84 2.22 -1.15
N ALA A 730 0.85 0.96 -0.71
CA ALA A 730 1.24 0.53 0.61
C ALA A 730 2.46 -0.41 0.52
N GLY A 731 2.29 -1.69 0.85
CA GLY A 731 3.36 -2.69 0.79
C GLY A 731 3.94 -2.84 -0.61
N ILE A 732 5.25 -3.07 -0.67
CA ILE A 732 5.99 -3.27 -1.91
C ILE A 732 7.00 -4.42 -1.76
N ALA A 733 7.18 -5.20 -2.81
CA ALA A 733 8.18 -6.28 -2.88
C ALA A 733 8.69 -6.47 -4.31
N THR A 734 9.81 -7.17 -4.45
CA THR A 734 10.40 -7.53 -5.74
C THR A 734 10.63 -9.04 -5.84
N ASP A 735 10.55 -9.59 -7.04
CA ASP A 735 10.99 -10.97 -7.33
C ASP A 735 12.43 -11.02 -7.84
N ASP A 736 12.96 -12.22 -8.02
CA ASP A 736 14.33 -12.47 -8.52
C ASP A 736 14.53 -12.03 -10.00
N THR A 737 13.44 -11.66 -10.69
CA THR A 737 13.46 -11.10 -12.05
C THR A 737 13.23 -9.57 -12.05
N ASP A 738 13.30 -8.95 -10.87
CA ASP A 738 13.10 -7.51 -10.64
C ASP A 738 11.70 -6.98 -11.02
N ASN A 739 10.68 -7.85 -11.10
CA ASN A 739 9.30 -7.37 -11.15
C ASN A 739 8.90 -6.80 -9.80
N ILE A 740 8.08 -5.76 -9.81
CA ILE A 740 7.68 -4.98 -8.65
C ILE A 740 6.22 -5.30 -8.31
N TYR A 741 5.97 -5.81 -7.11
CA TYR A 741 4.64 -6.09 -6.58
C TYR A 741 4.24 -4.97 -5.63
N VAL A 742 3.07 -4.37 -5.86
CA VAL A 742 2.58 -3.21 -5.10
C VAL A 742 1.15 -3.47 -4.64
N CYS A 743 0.91 -3.34 -3.34
CA CYS A 743 -0.45 -3.24 -2.81
C CYS A 743 -0.94 -1.80 -2.93
N SER A 744 -2.15 -1.61 -3.44
CA SER A 744 -2.84 -0.32 -3.49
C SER A 744 -4.29 -0.48 -3.03
N GLN A 745 -5.13 0.53 -3.19
CA GLN A 745 -6.52 0.49 -2.74
C GLN A 745 -7.28 -0.74 -3.28
N HIS A 746 -7.44 -1.75 -2.42
CA HIS A 746 -8.10 -3.03 -2.70
C HIS A 746 -7.51 -3.87 -3.85
N LYS A 747 -6.26 -3.59 -4.27
CA LYS A 747 -5.62 -4.23 -5.42
C LYS A 747 -4.21 -4.72 -5.07
N LEU A 748 -3.76 -5.72 -5.82
CA LEU A 748 -2.36 -6.12 -5.95
C LEU A 748 -1.96 -5.99 -7.41
N GLN A 749 -0.87 -5.28 -7.68
CA GLN A 749 -0.37 -5.00 -9.02
C GLN A 749 1.07 -5.47 -9.15
N LYS A 750 1.39 -6.14 -10.25
CA LYS A 750 2.74 -6.55 -10.64
C LYS A 750 3.19 -5.70 -11.83
N PHE A 751 4.35 -5.08 -11.72
CA PHE A 751 4.97 -4.26 -12.74
C PHE A 751 6.32 -4.85 -13.14
N THR A 752 6.77 -4.54 -14.36
CA THR A 752 8.17 -4.75 -14.75
C THR A 752 9.10 -3.83 -13.94
N SER A 753 10.40 -4.09 -13.99
CA SER A 753 11.41 -3.20 -13.40
C SER A 753 11.40 -1.78 -14.01
N SER A 754 10.89 -1.61 -15.24
CA SER A 754 10.71 -0.31 -15.90
C SER A 754 9.44 0.43 -15.46
N GLY A 755 8.50 -0.23 -14.77
CA GLY A 755 7.25 0.35 -14.30
C GLY A 755 6.04 0.11 -15.22
N GLU A 756 6.14 -0.82 -16.16
CA GLU A 756 5.01 -1.22 -17.03
C GLU A 756 4.16 -2.27 -16.31
N LEU A 757 2.83 -2.14 -16.37
CA LEU A 757 1.93 -3.09 -15.70
C LEU A 757 1.96 -4.45 -16.42
N ILE A 758 2.20 -5.51 -15.65
CA ILE A 758 2.13 -6.90 -16.12
C ILE A 758 0.75 -7.48 -15.82
N ILE A 759 0.33 -7.42 -14.55
CA ILE A 759 -0.95 -7.97 -14.08
C ILE A 759 -1.48 -7.19 -12.89
N CYS A 760 -2.80 -7.02 -12.84
CA CYS A 760 -3.53 -6.39 -11.73
C CYS A 760 -4.66 -7.32 -11.32
N ILE A 761 -4.74 -7.63 -10.03
CA ILE A 761 -5.86 -8.37 -9.43
C ILE A 761 -6.43 -7.59 -8.25
N GLY A 762 -7.65 -7.93 -7.85
CA GLY A 762 -8.30 -7.35 -6.69
C GLY A 762 -9.39 -6.34 -7.00
N ARG A 763 -10.36 -6.33 -6.09
CA ARG A 763 -11.39 -5.31 -5.91
C ARG A 763 -11.81 -5.35 -4.44
N ARG A 764 -12.54 -4.34 -3.99
CA ARG A 764 -13.07 -4.32 -2.62
C ARG A 764 -13.98 -5.53 -2.40
N GLY A 765 -13.65 -6.35 -1.39
CA GLY A 765 -14.45 -7.52 -1.04
C GLY A 765 -13.74 -8.45 -0.07
N SER A 766 -14.31 -9.64 0.14
CA SER A 766 -13.85 -10.64 1.10
C SER A 766 -13.70 -12.05 0.50
N LYS A 767 -13.99 -12.22 -0.80
CA LYS A 767 -13.77 -13.49 -1.51
C LYS A 767 -12.30 -13.69 -1.85
N GLU A 768 -11.96 -14.88 -2.35
CA GLU A 768 -10.63 -15.21 -2.85
C GLU A 768 -10.24 -14.25 -3.99
N GLY A 769 -9.05 -13.65 -3.91
CA GLY A 769 -8.60 -12.65 -4.87
C GLY A 769 -9.27 -11.27 -4.75
N GLU A 770 -10.21 -11.08 -3.82
CA GLU A 770 -10.72 -9.75 -3.42
C GLU A 770 -10.01 -9.28 -2.14
N PHE A 771 -9.80 -7.97 -2.01
CA PHE A 771 -9.06 -7.40 -0.88
C PHE A 771 -9.84 -6.30 -0.18
N TYR A 772 -9.62 -6.13 1.12
CA TYR A 772 -10.07 -4.99 1.88
C TYR A 772 -8.87 -4.33 2.58
N GLU A 773 -8.39 -3.23 1.97
CA GLU A 773 -7.23 -2.46 2.43
C GLU A 773 -5.94 -3.30 2.58
N PRO A 774 -5.43 -3.94 1.51
CA PRO A 774 -4.20 -4.72 1.60
C PRO A 774 -3.00 -3.80 1.91
N CYS A 775 -2.19 -4.17 2.91
CA CYS A 775 -1.15 -3.27 3.45
C CYS A 775 0.28 -3.76 3.27
N GLY A 776 0.50 -5.07 3.25
CA GLY A 776 1.82 -5.68 3.16
C GLY A 776 1.86 -6.71 2.06
N VAL A 777 3.02 -6.84 1.40
CA VAL A 777 3.31 -7.90 0.43
C VAL A 777 4.74 -8.38 0.62
N THR A 778 4.93 -9.71 0.58
CA THR A 778 6.24 -10.36 0.65
C THR A 778 6.26 -11.57 -0.26
N LEU A 779 7.39 -11.80 -0.90
CA LEU A 779 7.65 -13.02 -1.64
C LEU A 779 8.47 -13.99 -0.79
N TYR A 780 8.06 -15.25 -0.78
CA TYR A 780 8.81 -16.33 -0.14
C TYR A 780 8.49 -17.64 -0.86
N ASP A 781 9.51 -18.43 -1.19
CA ASP A 781 9.37 -19.75 -1.83
C ASP A 781 8.45 -19.74 -3.07
N ASN A 782 8.72 -18.83 -4.01
CA ASN A 782 7.95 -18.60 -5.24
C ASN A 782 6.44 -18.32 -5.05
N GLN A 783 6.06 -17.80 -3.89
CA GLN A 783 4.70 -17.40 -3.58
C GLN A 783 4.65 -15.96 -3.09
N VAL A 784 3.53 -15.29 -3.38
CA VAL A 784 3.24 -13.91 -3.00
C VAL A 784 2.26 -13.92 -1.83
N TYR A 785 2.70 -13.42 -0.67
CA TYR A 785 1.90 -13.33 0.54
C TYR A 785 1.43 -11.89 0.72
N VAL A 786 0.11 -11.68 0.77
CA VAL A 786 -0.52 -10.36 0.87
C VAL A 786 -1.29 -10.25 2.18
N CYS A 787 -0.96 -9.25 2.99
CA CYS A 787 -1.71 -8.91 4.21
C CYS A 787 -2.99 -8.17 3.84
N ASP A 788 -4.12 -8.86 3.90
CA ASP A 788 -5.46 -8.35 3.63
C ASP A 788 -6.05 -7.79 4.94
N ARG A 789 -5.59 -6.59 5.30
CA ARG A 789 -5.68 -5.99 6.65
C ARG A 789 -7.08 -6.07 7.22
N ASP A 790 -8.06 -5.50 6.52
CA ASP A 790 -9.41 -5.32 7.08
C ASP A 790 -10.30 -6.56 6.89
N ASN A 791 -9.82 -7.57 6.16
CA ASN A 791 -10.36 -8.93 6.19
C ASN A 791 -9.68 -9.84 7.22
N HIS A 792 -8.67 -9.33 7.95
CA HIS A 792 -7.97 -10.04 9.01
C HIS A 792 -7.35 -11.38 8.59
N ARG A 793 -6.79 -11.43 7.38
CA ARG A 793 -6.18 -12.63 6.80
C ARG A 793 -4.94 -12.30 5.97
N ILE A 794 -4.18 -13.33 5.61
CA ILE A 794 -3.13 -13.26 4.60
C ILE A 794 -3.59 -14.10 3.42
N GLN A 795 -3.58 -13.54 2.21
CA GLN A 795 -3.84 -14.30 0.98
C GLN A 795 -2.52 -14.66 0.30
N VAL A 796 -2.43 -15.88 -0.20
CA VAL A 796 -1.24 -16.44 -0.84
C VAL A 796 -1.55 -16.69 -2.31
N PHE A 797 -0.66 -16.23 -3.18
CA PHE A 797 -0.75 -16.37 -4.63
C PHE A 797 0.54 -16.98 -5.19
N ASP A 798 0.47 -17.54 -6.38
CA ASP A 798 1.68 -17.85 -7.17
C ASP A 798 2.25 -16.57 -7.82
N LEU A 799 3.37 -16.70 -8.56
CA LEU A 799 4.01 -15.56 -9.23
C LEU A 799 3.20 -14.99 -10.40
N ASP A 800 2.22 -15.74 -10.91
CA ASP A 800 1.24 -15.33 -11.93
C ASP A 800 -0.04 -14.75 -11.30
N LEU A 801 -0.04 -14.55 -9.97
CA LEU A 801 -1.13 -14.03 -9.16
C LEU A 801 -2.42 -14.87 -9.17
N ASN A 802 -2.31 -16.18 -9.40
CA ASN A 802 -3.42 -17.10 -9.15
C ASN A 802 -3.53 -17.39 -7.65
N PHE A 803 -4.75 -17.38 -7.12
CA PHE A 803 -4.99 -17.64 -5.71
C PHE A 803 -4.62 -19.09 -5.35
N VAL A 804 -3.83 -19.24 -4.29
CA VAL A 804 -3.40 -20.55 -3.76
C VAL A 804 -4.18 -20.89 -2.49
N GLN A 805 -4.15 -20.00 -1.49
CA GLN A 805 -4.83 -20.22 -0.21
C GLN A 805 -4.95 -18.93 0.60
N SER A 806 -5.77 -18.95 1.65
CA SER A 806 -5.81 -17.91 2.67
C SER A 806 -5.38 -18.46 4.04
N ILE A 807 -4.57 -17.70 4.75
CA ILE A 807 -4.12 -18.01 6.10
C ILE A 807 -4.78 -17.03 7.07
N GLY A 808 -5.40 -17.59 8.10
CA GLY A 808 -5.96 -16.84 9.22
C GLY A 808 -7.38 -16.31 9.05
N SER A 809 -7.95 -15.87 10.16
CA SER A 809 -9.28 -15.26 10.26
C SER A 809 -9.30 -14.26 11.42
N HIS A 810 -10.34 -13.42 11.50
CA HIS A 810 -10.46 -12.45 12.58
C HIS A 810 -10.46 -13.11 13.97
N GLY A 811 -9.57 -12.68 14.85
CA GLY A 811 -9.57 -13.09 16.25
C GLY A 811 -8.21 -12.95 16.94
N LYS A 812 -8.11 -13.53 18.14
CA LYS A 812 -6.89 -13.50 19.00
C LYS A 812 -6.31 -14.89 19.24
N GLY A 813 -6.95 -15.92 18.69
CA GLY A 813 -6.55 -17.31 18.83
C GLY A 813 -5.38 -17.68 17.91
N ARG A 814 -4.93 -18.93 18.04
CA ARG A 814 -3.88 -19.46 17.17
C ARG A 814 -4.35 -19.45 15.71
N SER A 815 -3.49 -18.97 14.81
CA SER A 815 -3.81 -18.80 13.40
C SER A 815 -5.00 -17.87 13.16
N GLN A 816 -5.22 -16.89 14.03
CA GLN A 816 -6.13 -15.77 13.81
C GLN A 816 -5.32 -14.47 13.83
N PHE A 817 -5.80 -13.45 13.12
CA PHE A 817 -5.15 -12.16 13.04
C PHE A 817 -6.11 -11.04 13.42
N ASN A 818 -5.56 -9.93 13.90
CA ASN A 818 -6.27 -8.67 14.02
C ASN A 818 -5.55 -7.58 13.22
N ALA A 819 -6.01 -7.35 11.99
CA ALA A 819 -5.46 -6.34 11.09
C ALA A 819 -3.97 -6.59 10.81
N PRO A 820 -3.64 -7.72 10.14
CA PRO A 820 -2.27 -8.01 9.76
C PRO A 820 -1.77 -6.91 8.81
N HIS A 821 -0.62 -6.35 9.12
CA HIS A 821 -0.11 -5.16 8.44
C HIS A 821 1.08 -5.50 7.55
N ASP A 822 1.99 -6.38 8.00
CA ASP A 822 3.11 -6.87 7.21
C ASP A 822 3.46 -8.31 7.60
N VAL A 823 4.11 -9.03 6.70
CA VAL A 823 4.53 -10.42 6.86
C VAL A 823 5.96 -10.61 6.35
N LYS A 824 6.81 -11.29 7.12
CA LYS A 824 8.19 -11.63 6.73
C LYS A 824 8.53 -13.07 7.11
N PHE A 825 9.54 -13.63 6.46
CA PHE A 825 10.00 -14.99 6.70
C PHE A 825 11.46 -14.98 7.15
N ASP A 826 11.83 -15.88 8.06
CA ASP A 826 13.23 -16.14 8.37
C ASP A 826 13.83 -17.23 7.46
N THR A 827 15.13 -17.49 7.61
CA THR A 827 15.86 -18.50 6.82
C THR A 827 15.45 -19.94 7.15
N ALA A 828 14.75 -20.17 8.27
CA ALA A 828 14.20 -21.47 8.62
C ALA A 828 12.78 -21.68 8.06
N GLY A 829 12.21 -20.66 7.40
CA GLY A 829 10.86 -20.66 6.86
C GLY A 829 9.78 -20.39 7.89
N ASN A 830 10.11 -19.78 9.02
CA ASN A 830 9.11 -19.31 9.97
C ASN A 830 8.52 -17.98 9.48
N MET A 831 7.20 -17.87 9.52
CA MET A 831 6.46 -16.68 9.14
C MET A 831 6.22 -15.79 10.36
N TYR A 832 6.50 -14.49 10.21
CA TYR A 832 6.32 -13.45 11.21
C TYR A 832 5.29 -12.46 10.69
N VAL A 833 4.20 -12.27 11.44
CA VAL A 833 3.13 -11.35 11.07
C VAL A 833 3.06 -10.22 12.09
N ALA A 834 3.09 -8.99 11.62
CA ALA A 834 2.88 -7.79 12.44
C ALA A 834 1.40 -7.44 12.44
N GLU A 835 0.79 -7.33 13.62
CA GLU A 835 -0.63 -7.07 13.81
C GLU A 835 -0.88 -5.77 14.58
N TYR A 836 -2.00 -5.10 14.26
CA TYR A 836 -2.44 -3.91 14.97
C TYR A 836 -3.47 -4.27 16.06
N SER A 837 -3.10 -4.17 17.33
CA SER A 837 -4.04 -4.43 18.43
C SER A 837 -4.73 -3.13 18.87
N ASN A 838 -6.03 -2.99 18.55
CA ASN A 838 -6.86 -2.07 19.31
C ASN A 838 -7.01 -2.63 20.73
N ARG A 839 -6.49 -1.92 21.74
CA ARG A 839 -7.05 -2.02 23.10
C ARG A 839 -7.46 -0.65 23.62
N GLU A 840 -8.64 -0.68 24.22
CA GLU A 840 -9.32 0.38 24.94
C GLU A 840 -8.40 1.11 25.93
N SER A 841 -8.59 2.43 26.04
CA SER A 841 -8.11 3.29 27.13
C SER A 841 -6.61 3.29 27.44
N ALA A 842 -5.87 4.17 26.76
CA ALA A 842 -4.64 4.77 27.30
C ALA A 842 -4.76 6.29 27.22
N SER A 843 -5.46 6.87 28.19
CA SER A 843 -5.19 8.23 28.64
C SER A 843 -3.85 8.23 29.35
N ASN A 844 -2.76 8.30 28.58
CA ASN A 844 -1.46 8.86 28.93
C ASN A 844 -0.54 8.70 27.73
N GLY A 845 0.12 9.79 27.34
CA GLY A 845 0.97 9.83 26.17
C GLY A 845 2.09 8.79 26.24
N HIS A 846 2.43 8.28 25.04
CA HIS A 846 3.64 7.54 24.63
C HIS A 846 3.45 6.01 24.42
N GLN A 847 3.75 5.60 23.17
CA GLN A 847 3.93 4.25 22.60
C GLN A 847 2.71 3.44 22.11
N TRP A 848 2.82 3.00 20.84
CA TRP A 848 1.94 2.04 20.13
C TRP A 848 2.54 0.63 20.21
N PRO A 849 1.86 -0.39 20.77
CA PRO A 849 2.41 -1.74 20.83
C PRO A 849 2.21 -2.53 19.53
N ILE A 850 3.30 -2.97 18.90
CA ILE A 850 3.29 -3.95 17.79
C ILE A 850 3.20 -5.35 18.41
N HIS A 851 2.26 -6.19 17.94
CA HIS A 851 2.23 -7.61 18.28
C HIS A 851 2.80 -8.43 17.12
N THR A 852 3.79 -9.27 17.42
CA THR A 852 4.40 -10.21 16.46
C THR A 852 3.91 -11.63 16.74
N SER A 853 3.26 -12.24 15.75
CA SER A 853 2.84 -13.64 15.76
C SER A 853 3.84 -14.47 14.95
N ILE A 854 4.41 -15.53 15.55
CA ILE A 854 5.36 -16.45 14.89
C ILE A 854 4.65 -17.73 14.48
N TRP A 855 4.86 -18.16 13.24
CA TRP A 855 4.32 -19.40 12.70
C TRP A 855 5.45 -20.27 12.14
N SER A 856 5.67 -21.46 12.71
CA SER A 856 6.69 -22.41 12.22
C SER A 856 6.05 -23.49 11.33
N GLY A 857 6.60 -23.65 10.12
CA GLY A 857 6.09 -24.56 9.09
C GLY A 857 6.38 -26.05 9.31
N ARG A 858 6.92 -26.49 10.46
CA ARG A 858 7.15 -27.92 10.74
C ARG A 858 6.11 -28.45 11.73
N ARG A 859 5.50 -29.59 11.38
CA ARG A 859 4.53 -30.33 12.20
C ARG A 859 4.92 -30.31 13.70
N GLY A 860 4.15 -29.59 14.49
CA GLY A 860 4.11 -29.73 15.95
C GLY A 860 5.05 -28.83 16.76
N LYS A 861 4.40 -27.99 17.59
CA LYS A 861 4.84 -27.39 18.86
C LYS A 861 5.61 -26.06 18.82
N THR A 862 5.04 -25.13 19.61
CA THR A 862 5.50 -23.82 20.11
C THR A 862 5.61 -22.64 19.13
N ALA A 863 4.65 -21.71 19.23
CA ALA A 863 4.81 -20.32 18.80
C ALA A 863 5.09 -19.46 20.04
N TRP A 864 6.21 -18.75 20.06
CA TRP A 864 6.53 -17.77 21.10
C TRP A 864 6.10 -16.38 20.61
N ALA A 865 5.32 -15.66 21.41
CA ALA A 865 5.06 -14.25 21.17
C ALA A 865 6.29 -13.45 21.64
N ILE A 866 7.04 -12.85 20.72
CA ILE A 866 8.08 -11.89 21.09
C ILE A 866 7.39 -10.55 21.36
N ARG A 867 7.43 -10.10 22.62
CA ARG A 867 7.21 -8.71 22.99
C ARG A 867 8.45 -7.94 22.55
N SER A 868 8.41 -7.32 21.38
CA SER A 868 9.45 -6.37 20.98
C SER A 868 9.10 -4.99 21.58
N SER A 869 9.87 -4.60 22.59
CA SER A 869 10.13 -3.20 22.90
C SER A 869 11.30 -2.74 22.03
N TYR A 870 11.15 -1.56 21.40
CA TYR A 870 12.10 -0.82 20.55
C TYR A 870 12.08 -1.14 19.04
N CYS A 871 11.46 -0.23 18.27
CA CYS A 871 12.12 0.64 17.28
C CYS A 871 11.28 1.90 17.10
#